data_AF-A0A8C7CHJ9-F1
#
_entry.id   AF-A0A8C7CHJ9-F1
#
_cell.length_a   1.000
_cell.length_b   1.000
_cell.length_c   1.000
_cell.angle_alpha   90.00
_cell.angle_beta   90.00
_cell.angle_gamma   90.00
#
_symmetry.space_group_name_H-M   'P 1'
#
loop_
_entity.id
_entity.type
_entity.pdbx_description
1 polymer ?
#
loop_
_entity_poly.entity_id
_entity_poly.type
_entity_poly.pdbx_seq_one_letter_code
_entity_poly.pdbx_strand_id
1 'polypeptide(L)'
;MTNNRSRPPAKMTDTRRRVKVYTLNEDRQWDDRGTGHVSSGYVERLKGMSLLVRAESDGSLLLESKINPNTAYQKQQDTLIVWSEAENYDLALSFQEKAGCDEIWEKICQVQGKDPSVDITQELVDESEEERFDDMSSPGLELPPCELGRLEELAELVASSLPSPLRREKLALAVENEGYIRKLLELFRQCEDLENADGLHHLYEIVKGIFLLNRTALFEVMFSEECIMDVIGCLEHDPVLGAAPRRHRDFLTKTARFKEVIPIGDPELRAKIHQTYRVQYIQDMVLPTPSVFEENMLSTLHSFIFFNKVEIVGMLQDDEKFLTDLFAQLTDEATDDDKRYELVNFLKEFCAFSQTLQPQNREAFFKTLSNMGILPALEVVLGMDDVQVRGAATDIFSYLVEYNPSMVREFVMQESQQNDDDILLINLIIEHMICDTDPELGGAVQLMGLLRTLVDPENMLATANKTEKTEFLSFFYKHCMHILSAPLLCFMIVMNPPKHHLSPPDDFQTSQLLALILELLTFCVEHHTYHIKNYIINKDVLRRVLVLTASQHAFLALCALRFMRRIIGLKDEFYNRYIIRNFLFEPVVKAFLNNGARYNLMNSAIIEMFEYVRVEDVKSLTAHIVENYWKALEDVNYVQTFKGLKLRYEQQRERQDNPKLDR
;
A
#
# COMPACT_ATOMS: atom_id res chain seq x y z
N MET A 1 62.07 1.65 25.55
CA MET A 1 61.24 0.51 25.10
C MET A 1 59.82 0.75 25.57
N THR A 2 58.98 1.33 24.71
CA THR A 2 57.54 1.51 24.97
C THR A 2 56.85 1.23 23.65
N ASN A 3 56.25 0.05 23.58
CA ASN A 3 55.66 -0.53 22.38
C ASN A 3 54.19 -0.13 22.33
N ASN A 4 53.86 0.84 21.48
CA ASN A 4 52.50 1.30 21.26
C ASN A 4 51.89 0.42 20.14
N ARG A 5 51.09 -0.59 20.50
CA ARG A 5 50.30 -1.38 19.54
C ARG A 5 48.92 -0.74 19.38
N SER A 6 48.75 -0.04 18.28
CA SER A 6 47.46 0.42 17.75
C SER A 6 46.55 -0.77 17.44
N ARG A 7 45.28 -0.66 17.83
CA ARG A 7 44.18 -1.55 17.42
C ARG A 7 43.97 -1.45 15.89
N PRO A 8 43.56 -2.54 15.20
CA PRO A 8 43.18 -2.47 13.80
C PRO A 8 41.86 -1.71 13.65
N PRO A 9 41.66 -0.94 12.56
CA PRO A 9 40.41 -0.25 12.32
C PRO A 9 39.30 -1.26 11.95
N ALA A 10 38.09 -1.00 12.44
CA ALA A 10 36.89 -1.72 12.02
C ALA A 10 36.66 -1.49 10.52
N LYS A 11 36.50 -2.57 9.74
CA LYS A 11 36.03 -2.48 8.35
C LYS A 11 34.58 -2.00 8.38
N MET A 12 34.35 -0.71 8.13
CA MET A 12 33.07 -0.25 7.60
C MET A 12 32.90 -0.94 6.24
N THR A 13 31.89 -1.80 6.11
CA THR A 13 31.44 -2.28 4.80
C THR A 13 30.77 -1.11 4.08
N ASP A 14 31.45 -0.57 3.07
CA ASP A 14 30.97 0.55 2.26
C ASP A 14 29.81 0.07 1.36
N THR A 15 28.58 0.16 1.88
CA THR A 15 27.35 -0.27 1.17
C THR A 15 27.10 0.53 -0.09
N ARG A 16 27.68 1.73 -0.19
CA ARG A 16 27.53 2.64 -1.32
C ARG A 16 27.94 2.00 -2.65
N ARG A 17 28.93 1.11 -2.64
CA ARG A 17 29.48 0.48 -3.86
C ARG A 17 29.01 -0.97 -4.05
N ARG A 18 28.02 -1.41 -3.28
CA ARG A 18 27.49 -2.77 -3.39
C ARG A 18 26.58 -2.89 -4.60
N VAL A 19 26.86 -3.86 -5.46
CA VAL A 19 26.17 -4.11 -6.73
C VAL A 19 25.87 -5.59 -6.92
N LYS A 20 24.76 -5.90 -7.62
CA LYS A 20 24.56 -7.19 -8.27
C LYS A 20 24.96 -7.11 -9.74
N VAL A 21 25.62 -8.15 -10.22
CA VAL A 21 26.06 -8.26 -11.60
C VAL A 21 25.12 -9.21 -12.34
N TYR A 22 24.59 -8.78 -13.48
CA TYR A 22 23.78 -9.62 -14.35
C TYR A 22 24.39 -9.74 -15.74
N THR A 23 24.17 -10.91 -16.36
CA THR A 23 24.49 -11.16 -17.77
C THR A 23 23.25 -11.69 -18.47
N LEU A 24 22.94 -11.21 -19.66
CA LEU A 24 21.86 -11.78 -20.47
C LEU A 24 22.31 -13.12 -21.07
N ASN A 25 21.49 -14.16 -20.96
CA ASN A 25 21.76 -15.49 -21.51
C ASN A 25 21.13 -15.69 -22.91
N GLU A 26 21.37 -16.86 -23.53
CA GLU A 26 20.89 -17.20 -24.88
C GLU A 26 19.35 -17.21 -24.99
N ASP A 27 18.63 -17.44 -23.89
CA ASP A 27 17.17 -17.43 -23.81
C ASP A 27 16.59 -16.01 -23.57
N ARG A 28 17.43 -14.96 -23.68
CA ARG A 28 17.10 -13.54 -23.39
C ARG A 28 16.62 -13.31 -21.96
N GLN A 29 17.11 -14.09 -20.99
CA GLN A 29 16.86 -13.89 -19.56
C GLN A 29 18.12 -13.40 -18.84
N TRP A 30 17.95 -12.57 -17.81
CA TRP A 30 19.07 -12.04 -17.01
C TRP A 30 19.50 -13.03 -15.93
N ASP A 31 20.72 -13.56 -16.07
CA ASP A 31 21.34 -14.44 -15.07
C ASP A 31 22.09 -13.63 -14.00
N ASP A 32 21.80 -13.89 -12.72
CA ASP A 32 22.51 -13.31 -11.56
C ASP A 32 23.90 -13.95 -11.42
N ARG A 33 24.96 -13.16 -11.64
CA ARG A 33 26.37 -13.58 -11.49
C ARG A 33 26.89 -13.43 -10.07
N GLY A 34 26.10 -12.86 -9.17
CA GLY A 34 26.42 -12.68 -7.76
C GLY A 34 26.48 -11.23 -7.32
N THR A 35 26.63 -11.06 -6.00
CA THR A 35 26.70 -9.73 -5.35
C THR A 35 28.14 -9.40 -4.94
N GLY A 36 28.56 -8.17 -5.20
CA GLY A 36 29.92 -7.72 -4.94
C GLY A 36 30.03 -6.21 -4.77
N HIS A 37 31.26 -5.71 -4.68
CA HIS A 37 31.56 -4.28 -4.59
C HIS A 37 32.25 -3.81 -5.87
N VAL A 38 31.71 -2.78 -6.52
CA VAL A 38 32.26 -2.20 -7.75
C VAL A 38 33.34 -1.18 -7.46
N SER A 39 34.36 -1.15 -8.31
CA SER A 39 35.41 -0.13 -8.31
C SER A 39 35.87 0.15 -9.74
N SER A 40 36.26 1.39 -10.02
CA SER A 40 36.88 1.75 -11.30
C SER A 40 38.39 1.92 -11.13
N GLY A 41 39.21 1.29 -11.98
CA GLY A 41 40.66 1.41 -11.92
C GLY A 41 41.33 1.19 -13.27
N TYR A 42 42.53 1.74 -13.45
CA TYR A 42 43.34 1.47 -14.64
C TYR A 42 43.95 0.07 -14.54
N VAL A 43 43.66 -0.78 -15.53
CA VAL A 43 44.14 -2.16 -15.57
C VAL A 43 45.20 -2.29 -16.65
N GLU A 44 46.43 -2.58 -16.24
CA GLU A 44 47.60 -2.63 -17.13
C GLU A 44 47.43 -3.62 -18.29
N ARG A 45 46.82 -4.79 -18.01
CA ARG A 45 46.60 -5.87 -19.00
C ARG A 45 45.62 -5.47 -20.11
N LEU A 46 44.63 -4.62 -19.79
CA LEU A 46 43.62 -4.12 -20.73
C LEU A 46 43.99 -2.76 -21.33
N LYS A 47 45.08 -2.15 -20.84
CA LYS A 47 45.55 -0.82 -21.23
C LYS A 47 44.40 0.21 -21.23
N GLY A 48 43.68 0.30 -20.11
CA GLY A 48 42.55 1.21 -20.00
C GLY A 48 41.88 1.22 -18.63
N MET A 49 41.03 2.22 -18.42
CA MET A 49 40.13 2.29 -17.26
C MET A 49 39.10 1.17 -17.35
N SER A 50 38.88 0.45 -16.27
CA SER A 50 37.99 -0.73 -16.23
C SER A 50 37.11 -0.71 -14.98
N LEU A 51 35.93 -1.30 -15.09
CA LEU A 51 35.02 -1.62 -14.00
C LEU A 51 35.36 -3.00 -13.44
N LEU A 52 35.57 -3.06 -12.13
CA LEU A 52 35.97 -4.26 -11.40
C LEU A 52 34.95 -4.54 -10.29
N VAL A 53 34.30 -5.70 -10.34
CA VAL A 53 33.39 -6.13 -9.25
C VAL A 53 34.00 -7.31 -8.51
N ARG A 54 34.16 -7.17 -7.19
CA ARG A 54 34.68 -8.23 -6.32
C ARG A 54 33.58 -8.82 -5.44
N ALA A 55 33.45 -10.14 -5.44
CA ALA A 55 32.45 -10.87 -4.67
C ALA A 55 32.54 -10.58 -3.17
N GLU A 56 31.39 -10.46 -2.51
CA GLU A 56 31.35 -10.24 -1.05
C GLU A 56 31.70 -11.51 -0.24
N SER A 57 31.51 -12.70 -0.83
CA SER A 57 31.73 -14.00 -0.19
C SER A 57 33.21 -14.34 0.00
N ASP A 58 34.03 -14.18 -1.04
CA ASP A 58 35.42 -14.66 -1.08
C ASP A 58 36.41 -13.65 -1.70
N GLY A 59 35.93 -12.49 -2.17
CA GLY A 59 36.75 -11.46 -2.81
C GLY A 59 37.21 -11.80 -4.23
N SER A 60 36.72 -12.89 -4.81
CA SER A 60 36.95 -13.26 -6.21
C SER A 60 36.40 -12.20 -7.16
N LEU A 61 36.92 -12.17 -8.39
CA LEU A 61 36.53 -11.17 -9.37
C LEU A 61 35.30 -11.67 -10.15
N LEU A 62 34.16 -11.00 -9.98
CA LEU A 62 32.90 -11.30 -10.66
C LEU A 62 32.81 -10.65 -12.05
N LEU A 63 33.38 -9.45 -12.18
CA LEU A 63 33.39 -8.70 -13.44
C LEU A 63 34.70 -7.94 -13.60
N GLU A 64 35.25 -7.97 -14.81
CA GLU A 64 36.37 -7.14 -15.25
C GLU A 64 36.11 -6.62 -16.66
N SER A 65 35.50 -5.44 -16.75
CA SER A 65 35.03 -4.85 -18.00
C SER A 65 35.79 -3.57 -18.32
N LYS A 66 36.34 -3.44 -19.52
CA LYS A 66 37.05 -2.22 -19.94
C LYS A 66 36.05 -1.16 -20.36
N ILE A 67 36.19 0.07 -19.83
CA ILE A 67 35.41 1.20 -20.31
C ILE A 67 35.94 1.62 -21.68
N ASN A 68 35.26 1.17 -22.73
CA ASN A 68 35.61 1.49 -24.11
C ASN A 68 34.99 2.83 -24.54
N PRO A 69 35.71 3.67 -25.32
CA PRO A 69 35.19 4.95 -25.80
C PRO A 69 33.93 4.83 -26.67
N ASN A 70 33.80 3.73 -27.41
CA ASN A 70 32.75 3.54 -28.42
C ASN A 70 31.59 2.65 -27.94
N THR A 71 31.64 2.12 -26.72
CA THR A 71 30.54 1.31 -26.16
C THR A 71 29.46 2.24 -25.62
N ALA A 72 28.20 1.96 -25.97
CA ALA A 72 27.05 2.66 -25.39
C ALA A 72 26.77 2.13 -23.98
N TYR A 73 26.94 2.97 -22.98
CA TYR A 73 26.47 2.70 -21.61
C TYR A 73 25.15 3.44 -21.42
N GLN A 74 24.21 2.80 -20.70
CA GLN A 74 22.91 3.38 -20.37
C GLN A 74 22.70 3.38 -18.87
N LYS A 75 22.24 4.51 -18.33
CA LYS A 75 21.81 4.63 -16.94
C LYS A 75 20.29 4.54 -16.91
N GLN A 76 19.75 3.59 -16.13
CA GLN A 76 18.32 3.38 -15.99
C GLN A 76 17.91 3.47 -14.52
N GLN A 77 16.74 4.06 -14.26
CA GLN A 77 16.11 4.12 -12.93
C GLN A 77 17.05 4.58 -11.79
N ASP A 78 17.98 5.49 -12.09
CA ASP A 78 18.98 6.05 -11.17
C ASP A 78 19.95 5.07 -10.48
N THR A 79 19.77 3.75 -10.64
CA THR A 79 20.47 2.72 -9.87
C THR A 79 20.94 1.54 -10.73
N LEU A 80 20.76 1.60 -12.04
CA LEU A 80 21.14 0.55 -12.98
C LEU A 80 22.04 1.12 -14.08
N ILE A 81 23.13 0.42 -14.39
CA ILE A 81 23.99 0.71 -15.56
C ILE A 81 24.02 -0.54 -16.44
N VAL A 82 23.66 -0.39 -17.72
CA VAL A 82 23.58 -1.49 -18.70
C VAL A 82 24.45 -1.16 -19.91
N TRP A 83 25.17 -2.15 -20.43
CA TRP A 83 25.95 -2.04 -21.67
C TRP A 83 26.21 -3.41 -22.29
N SER A 84 26.62 -3.42 -23.56
CA SER A 84 26.98 -4.63 -24.29
C SER A 84 28.49 -4.67 -24.56
N GLU A 85 29.13 -5.81 -24.28
CA GLU A 85 30.47 -6.13 -24.80
C GLU A 85 30.34 -7.07 -26.01
N ALA A 86 31.32 -7.03 -26.92
CA ALA A 86 31.37 -7.69 -28.25
C ALA A 86 30.46 -8.92 -28.48
N GLU A 87 29.86 -9.04 -29.68
CA GLU A 87 28.98 -10.13 -30.13
C GLU A 87 27.96 -10.61 -29.07
N ASN A 88 27.01 -9.73 -28.72
CA ASN A 88 25.79 -10.02 -27.93
C ASN A 88 25.99 -10.40 -26.45
N TYR A 89 26.99 -9.83 -25.76
CA TYR A 89 27.17 -10.04 -24.33
C TYR A 89 26.68 -8.84 -23.51
N ASP A 90 25.40 -8.85 -23.13
CA ASP A 90 24.78 -7.77 -22.35
C ASP A 90 25.06 -7.92 -20.85
N LEU A 91 25.50 -6.82 -20.25
CA LEU A 91 25.92 -6.71 -18.86
C LEU A 91 25.11 -5.64 -18.15
N ALA A 92 24.73 -5.91 -16.90
CA ALA A 92 24.10 -4.92 -16.05
C ALA A 92 24.69 -4.91 -14.63
N LEU A 93 24.86 -3.71 -14.08
CA LEU A 93 25.18 -3.46 -12.69
C LEU A 93 23.98 -2.81 -12.00
N SER A 94 23.38 -3.53 -11.07
CA SER A 94 22.30 -3.02 -10.20
C SER A 94 22.88 -2.60 -8.87
N PHE A 95 22.83 -1.30 -8.59
CA PHE A 95 23.38 -0.69 -7.39
C PHE A 95 22.36 -0.68 -6.26
N GLN A 96 22.83 -0.97 -5.05
CA GLN A 96 21.99 -0.85 -3.86
C GLN A 96 21.67 0.61 -3.52
N GLU A 97 22.58 1.54 -3.84
CA GLU A 97 22.44 2.96 -3.55
C GLU A 97 22.72 3.82 -4.79
N LYS A 98 21.85 4.80 -5.05
CA LYS A 98 21.99 5.78 -6.14
C LYS A 98 23.35 6.48 -6.13
N ALA A 99 23.83 6.85 -4.94
CA ALA A 99 25.10 7.57 -4.78
C ALA A 99 26.34 6.79 -5.26
N GLY A 100 26.26 5.46 -5.34
CA GLY A 100 27.30 4.61 -5.96
C GLY A 100 27.15 4.49 -7.46
N CYS A 101 25.91 4.41 -7.94
CA CYS A 101 25.60 4.44 -9.37
C CYS A 101 26.10 5.74 -10.02
N ASP A 102 25.83 6.89 -9.38
CA ASP A 102 26.27 8.20 -9.84
C ASP A 102 27.81 8.30 -9.91
N GLU A 103 28.52 7.76 -8.92
CA GLU A 103 30.00 7.78 -8.88
C GLU A 103 30.60 6.99 -10.06
N ILE A 104 30.06 5.80 -10.35
CA ILE A 104 30.53 4.97 -11.46
C ILE A 104 30.12 5.58 -12.81
N TRP A 105 28.92 6.15 -12.90
CA TRP A 105 28.43 6.82 -14.09
C TRP A 105 29.30 8.02 -14.47
N GLU A 106 29.60 8.90 -13.51
CA GLU A 106 30.53 10.02 -13.72
C GLU A 106 31.88 9.55 -14.26
N LYS A 107 32.37 8.39 -13.78
CA LYS A 107 33.63 7.82 -14.26
C LYS A 107 33.54 7.33 -15.71
N ILE A 108 32.46 6.67 -16.09
CA ILE A 108 32.21 6.21 -17.46
C ILE A 108 32.15 7.43 -18.39
N CYS A 109 31.33 8.43 -18.04
CA CYS A 109 31.21 9.67 -18.81
C CYS A 109 32.54 10.42 -18.92
N GLN A 110 33.34 10.48 -17.84
CA GLN A 110 34.68 11.07 -17.86
C GLN A 110 35.62 10.36 -18.84
N VAL A 111 35.60 9.02 -18.89
CA VAL A 111 36.43 8.25 -19.84
C VAL A 111 36.00 8.48 -21.28
N GLN A 112 34.70 8.67 -21.53
CA GLN A 112 34.15 8.90 -22.86
C GLN A 112 34.07 10.39 -23.28
N GLY A 113 34.43 11.32 -22.40
CA GLY A 113 34.35 12.76 -22.68
C GLY A 113 32.91 13.29 -22.79
N LYS A 114 31.96 12.67 -22.08
CA LYS A 114 30.53 13.02 -22.08
C LYS A 114 30.13 13.72 -20.78
N ASP A 115 29.02 14.46 -20.85
CA ASP A 115 28.43 15.10 -19.67
C ASP A 115 27.70 14.04 -18.81
N PRO A 116 27.95 13.94 -17.49
CA PRO A 116 27.26 12.99 -16.60
C PRO A 116 25.74 13.13 -16.52
N SER A 117 25.15 14.22 -17.02
CA SER A 117 23.70 14.44 -17.09
C SER A 117 22.99 13.66 -18.21
N VAL A 118 23.74 13.01 -19.12
CA VAL A 118 23.14 12.16 -20.14
C VAL A 118 22.74 10.81 -19.56
N ASP A 119 21.65 10.22 -20.08
CA ASP A 119 21.23 8.86 -19.73
C ASP A 119 21.90 7.79 -20.60
N ILE A 120 22.45 8.18 -21.76
CA ILE A 120 23.14 7.28 -22.71
C ILE A 120 24.42 7.96 -23.21
N THR A 121 25.56 7.25 -23.14
CA THR A 121 26.85 7.85 -23.42
C THR A 121 27.26 7.85 -24.91
N GLN A 122 26.82 6.85 -25.69
CA GLN A 122 26.99 6.76 -27.14
C GLN A 122 25.69 6.36 -27.81
N GLU A 123 25.40 6.90 -29.00
CA GLU A 123 24.30 6.39 -29.83
C GLU A 123 24.61 4.93 -30.19
N LEU A 124 23.65 4.03 -29.92
CA LEU A 124 23.73 2.63 -30.34
C LEU A 124 23.74 2.61 -31.87
N VAL A 125 24.92 2.52 -32.46
CA VAL A 125 25.06 2.18 -33.88
C VAL A 125 24.87 0.67 -33.94
N ASP A 126 23.70 0.23 -34.38
CA ASP A 126 23.39 -1.18 -34.57
C ASP A 126 24.36 -1.72 -35.63
N GLU A 127 25.36 -2.52 -35.23
CA GLU A 127 26.24 -3.22 -36.16
C GLU A 127 25.52 -4.44 -36.74
N SER A 128 24.35 -4.20 -37.36
CA SER A 128 23.93 -5.02 -38.49
C SER A 128 24.49 -4.33 -39.73
N GLU A 129 25.50 -4.93 -40.36
CA GLU A 129 26.08 -4.43 -41.62
C GLU A 129 25.08 -4.38 -42.81
N GLU A 130 23.78 -4.57 -42.56
CA GLU A 130 22.70 -4.29 -43.51
C GLU A 130 22.16 -2.84 -43.41
N GLU A 131 22.42 -2.08 -42.34
CA GLU A 131 21.84 -0.74 -42.15
C GLU A 131 22.56 0.41 -42.88
N ARG A 132 23.76 0.20 -43.43
CA ARG A 132 24.48 1.29 -44.12
C ARG A 132 24.00 1.60 -45.54
N PHE A 133 23.00 0.89 -46.05
CA PHE A 133 22.41 1.18 -47.36
C PHE A 133 21.04 1.87 -47.34
N ASP A 134 20.42 2.07 -46.18
CA ASP A 134 19.03 2.59 -46.12
C ASP A 134 18.89 4.05 -45.68
N ASP A 135 19.99 4.73 -45.31
CA ASP A 135 20.00 6.15 -44.93
C ASP A 135 20.25 7.11 -46.10
N MET A 136 20.10 6.61 -47.33
CA MET A 136 19.93 7.45 -48.52
C MET A 136 18.71 6.94 -49.28
N SER A 137 17.55 7.50 -48.93
CA SER A 137 16.25 7.29 -49.60
C SER A 137 15.65 5.87 -49.53
N SER A 138 15.31 5.39 -48.33
CA SER A 138 14.26 4.36 -48.22
C SER A 138 12.87 5.01 -48.37
N PRO A 139 11.94 4.42 -49.15
CA PRO A 139 10.54 4.86 -49.17
C PRO A 139 9.97 4.79 -47.75
N GLY A 140 8.88 5.53 -47.48
CA GLY A 140 8.07 5.24 -46.29
C GLY A 140 7.73 3.75 -46.26
N LEU A 141 7.53 3.17 -45.07
CA LEU A 141 6.99 1.82 -44.97
C LEU A 141 5.60 1.83 -45.61
N GLU A 142 5.51 1.41 -46.87
CA GLU A 142 4.25 1.35 -47.60
C GLU A 142 3.52 0.07 -47.19
N LEU A 143 2.32 0.22 -46.63
CA LEU A 143 1.48 -0.93 -46.32
C LEU A 143 0.94 -1.53 -47.62
N PRO A 144 1.03 -2.86 -47.80
CA PRO A 144 0.33 -3.54 -48.88
C PRO A 144 -1.16 -3.16 -48.87
N PRO A 145 -1.82 -3.07 -50.04
CA PRO A 145 -3.26 -2.86 -50.08
C PRO A 145 -3.99 -3.95 -49.30
N CYS A 146 -5.00 -3.57 -48.52
CA CYS A 146 -5.87 -4.51 -47.81
C CYS A 146 -6.64 -5.38 -48.82
N GLU A 147 -6.09 -6.52 -49.19
CA GLU A 147 -6.68 -7.50 -50.11
C GLU A 147 -6.49 -8.92 -49.57
N LEU A 148 -7.47 -9.81 -49.78
CA LEU A 148 -7.44 -11.20 -49.31
C LEU A 148 -6.16 -11.95 -49.72
N GLY A 149 -5.67 -11.72 -50.94
CA GLY A 149 -4.48 -12.38 -51.46
C GLY A 149 -3.14 -11.87 -50.90
N ARG A 150 -3.15 -10.82 -50.08
CA ARG A 150 -1.94 -10.21 -49.48
C ARG A 150 -1.90 -10.28 -47.95
N LEU A 151 -2.85 -10.99 -47.34
CA LEU A 151 -2.91 -11.11 -45.87
C LEU A 151 -1.66 -11.81 -45.28
N GLU A 152 -1.08 -12.77 -46.01
CA GLU A 152 0.17 -13.43 -45.62
C GLU A 152 1.35 -12.46 -45.59
N GLU A 153 1.55 -11.70 -46.67
CA GLU A 153 2.55 -10.63 -46.78
C GLU A 153 2.41 -9.60 -45.65
N LEU A 154 1.17 -9.23 -45.32
CA LEU A 154 0.87 -8.30 -44.24
C LEU A 154 1.19 -8.85 -42.86
N ALA A 155 0.85 -10.12 -42.60
CA ALA A 155 1.16 -10.77 -41.32
C ALA A 155 2.68 -10.85 -41.10
N GLU A 156 3.44 -11.23 -42.13
CA GLU A 156 4.91 -11.27 -42.08
C GLU A 156 5.52 -9.88 -41.86
N LEU A 157 4.99 -8.85 -42.54
CA LEU A 157 5.45 -7.47 -42.36
C LEU A 157 5.23 -6.98 -40.93
N VAL A 158 4.04 -7.24 -40.36
CA VAL A 158 3.72 -6.88 -38.97
C VAL A 158 4.63 -7.63 -38.00
N ALA A 159 4.74 -8.96 -38.13
CA ALA A 159 5.54 -9.80 -37.24
C ALA A 159 7.04 -9.42 -37.26
N SER A 160 7.61 -9.15 -38.44
CA SER A 160 9.01 -8.75 -38.59
C SER A 160 9.30 -7.32 -38.13
N SER A 161 8.26 -6.47 -38.01
CA SER A 161 8.40 -5.09 -37.53
C SER A 161 8.38 -4.99 -36.01
N LEU A 162 7.70 -5.89 -35.29
CA LEU A 162 7.54 -5.84 -33.83
C LEU A 162 8.84 -5.89 -33.00
N PRO A 163 9.90 -6.61 -33.40
CA PRO A 163 11.15 -6.63 -32.62
C PRO A 163 11.98 -5.34 -32.72
N SER A 164 11.82 -4.56 -33.80
CA SER A 164 12.62 -3.36 -34.07
C SER A 164 11.86 -2.08 -33.67
N PRO A 165 12.38 -1.26 -32.73
CA PRO A 165 11.72 -0.02 -32.29
C PRO A 165 11.42 0.96 -33.45
N LEU A 166 12.37 1.12 -34.38
CA LEU A 166 12.23 2.01 -35.53
C LEU A 166 11.14 1.52 -36.50
N ARG A 167 11.11 0.21 -36.80
CA ARG A 167 10.08 -0.38 -37.68
C ARG A 167 8.70 -0.37 -37.03
N ARG A 168 8.60 -0.62 -35.72
CA ARG A 168 7.35 -0.46 -34.95
C ARG A 168 6.78 0.95 -35.11
N GLU A 169 7.62 1.98 -35.00
CA GLU A 169 7.18 3.36 -35.12
C GLU A 169 6.69 3.69 -36.54
N LYS A 170 7.46 3.29 -37.56
CA LYS A 170 7.04 3.45 -38.97
C LYS A 170 5.73 2.70 -39.27
N LEU A 171 5.59 1.47 -38.78
CA LEU A 171 4.37 0.67 -38.95
C LEU A 171 3.16 1.32 -38.27
N ALA A 172 3.31 1.80 -37.03
CA ALA A 172 2.24 2.49 -36.33
C ALA A 172 1.73 3.72 -37.09
N LEU A 173 2.64 4.55 -37.60
CA LEU A 173 2.31 5.73 -38.39
C LEU A 173 1.62 5.37 -39.71
N ALA A 174 2.05 4.30 -40.38
CA ALA A 174 1.44 3.85 -41.63
C ALA A 174 -0.01 3.34 -41.39
N VAL A 175 -0.23 2.56 -40.34
CA VAL A 175 -1.56 2.04 -39.98
C VAL A 175 -2.53 3.16 -39.59
N GLU A 176 -2.03 4.19 -38.90
CA GLU A 176 -2.81 5.36 -38.46
C GLU A 176 -3.30 6.21 -39.64
N ASN A 177 -2.42 6.56 -40.58
CA ASN A 177 -2.72 7.54 -41.64
C ASN A 177 -3.68 7.01 -42.73
N GLU A 178 -3.82 5.70 -42.90
CA GLU A 178 -4.56 5.12 -44.03
C GLU A 178 -5.96 4.59 -43.70
N GLY A 179 -6.42 4.79 -42.44
CA GLY A 179 -7.66 4.16 -41.95
C GLY A 179 -7.61 2.64 -42.06
N TYR A 180 -6.40 2.08 -41.94
CA TYR A 180 -6.07 0.72 -42.35
C TYR A 180 -6.83 -0.34 -41.53
N ILE A 181 -6.97 -0.09 -40.22
CA ILE A 181 -7.71 -0.96 -39.29
C ILE A 181 -9.14 -1.23 -39.79
N ARG A 182 -9.88 -0.19 -40.21
CA ARG A 182 -11.27 -0.38 -40.66
C ARG A 182 -11.36 -1.27 -41.91
N LYS A 183 -10.45 -1.09 -42.85
CA LYS A 183 -10.36 -1.92 -44.07
C LYS A 183 -10.02 -3.39 -43.73
N LEU A 184 -9.12 -3.61 -42.76
CA LEU A 184 -8.82 -4.96 -42.28
C LEU A 184 -10.05 -5.63 -41.65
N LEU A 185 -10.84 -4.89 -40.87
CA LEU A 185 -12.08 -5.42 -40.28
C LEU A 185 -13.17 -5.70 -41.33
N GLU A 186 -13.24 -4.91 -42.41
CA GLU A 186 -14.11 -5.22 -43.56
C GLU A 186 -13.71 -6.53 -44.26
N LEU A 187 -12.40 -6.79 -44.41
CA LEU A 187 -11.91 -8.06 -44.93
C LEU A 187 -12.17 -9.21 -43.96
N PHE A 188 -12.06 -8.97 -42.65
CA PHE A 188 -12.41 -9.96 -41.64
C PHE A 188 -13.85 -10.45 -41.80
N ARG A 189 -14.81 -9.53 -41.90
CA ARG A 189 -16.23 -9.90 -42.13
C ARG A 189 -16.40 -10.73 -43.42
N GLN A 190 -15.68 -10.40 -44.50
CA GLN A 190 -15.69 -11.19 -45.73
C GLN A 190 -15.08 -12.58 -45.54
N CYS A 191 -13.96 -12.69 -44.81
CA CYS A 191 -13.34 -13.97 -44.48
C CYS A 191 -14.26 -14.85 -43.64
N GLU A 192 -14.98 -14.26 -42.67
CA GLU A 192 -15.97 -14.98 -41.87
C GLU A 192 -17.13 -15.49 -42.73
N ASP A 193 -17.69 -14.62 -43.59
CA ASP A 193 -18.80 -14.98 -44.49
C ASP A 193 -18.41 -16.08 -45.50
N LEU A 194 -17.15 -16.11 -45.91
CA LEU A 194 -16.60 -17.12 -46.83
C LEU A 194 -16.07 -18.37 -46.12
N GLU A 195 -16.11 -18.43 -44.79
CA GLU A 195 -15.50 -19.49 -43.97
C GLU A 195 -14.00 -19.72 -44.28
N ASN A 196 -13.27 -18.65 -44.64
CA ASN A 196 -11.86 -18.71 -45.04
C ASN A 196 -10.93 -18.77 -43.81
N ALA A 197 -10.67 -19.98 -43.31
CA ALA A 197 -9.84 -20.21 -42.12
C ALA A 197 -8.43 -19.60 -42.23
N ASP A 198 -7.76 -19.75 -43.38
CA ASP A 198 -6.40 -19.23 -43.56
C ASP A 198 -6.40 -17.69 -43.50
N GLY A 199 -7.36 -17.03 -44.14
CA GLY A 199 -7.51 -15.58 -44.04
C GLY A 199 -7.76 -15.09 -42.61
N LEU A 200 -8.55 -15.82 -41.83
CA LEU A 200 -8.86 -15.50 -40.44
C LEU A 200 -7.62 -15.63 -39.53
N HIS A 201 -6.77 -16.64 -39.74
CA HIS A 201 -5.51 -16.78 -38.99
C HIS A 201 -4.52 -15.64 -39.28
N HIS A 202 -4.40 -15.21 -40.55
CA HIS A 202 -3.56 -14.07 -40.88
C HIS A 202 -4.09 -12.77 -40.25
N LEU A 203 -5.41 -12.57 -40.26
CA LEU A 203 -6.05 -11.42 -39.62
C LEU A 203 -5.86 -11.43 -38.10
N TYR A 204 -5.89 -12.59 -37.45
CA TYR A 204 -5.54 -12.74 -36.04
C TYR A 204 -4.12 -12.21 -35.77
N GLU A 205 -3.11 -12.68 -36.51
CA GLU A 205 -1.72 -12.25 -36.32
C GLU A 205 -1.53 -10.76 -36.59
N ILE A 206 -2.16 -10.22 -37.64
CA ILE A 206 -2.11 -8.79 -37.97
C ILE A 206 -2.72 -7.96 -36.84
N VAL A 207 -3.95 -8.27 -36.40
CA VAL A 207 -4.66 -7.50 -35.36
C VAL A 207 -3.93 -7.58 -34.02
N LYS A 208 -3.42 -8.77 -33.66
CA LYS A 208 -2.59 -8.96 -32.47
C LYS A 208 -1.30 -8.14 -32.56
N GLY A 209 -0.63 -8.14 -33.70
CA GLY A 209 0.57 -7.34 -33.90
C GLY A 209 0.30 -5.83 -33.83
N ILE A 210 -0.79 -5.35 -34.44
CA ILE A 210 -1.22 -3.95 -34.34
C ILE A 210 -1.50 -3.57 -32.87
N PHE A 211 -2.18 -4.44 -32.11
CA PHE A 211 -2.43 -4.24 -30.68
C PHE A 211 -1.12 -4.09 -29.89
N LEU A 212 -0.12 -4.93 -30.17
CA LEU A 212 1.19 -4.91 -29.53
C LEU A 212 2.06 -3.68 -29.88
N LEU A 213 1.66 -2.88 -30.87
CA LEU A 213 2.28 -1.57 -31.11
C LEU A 213 2.08 -0.60 -29.95
N ASN A 214 1.04 -0.82 -29.12
CA ASN A 214 0.78 -0.12 -27.86
C ASN A 214 0.70 1.43 -28.05
N ARG A 215 -0.06 1.89 -29.05
CA ARG A 215 -0.26 3.31 -29.40
C ARG A 215 -1.70 3.76 -29.18
N THR A 216 -1.88 4.95 -28.59
CA THR A 216 -3.20 5.49 -28.24
C THR A 216 -4.13 5.67 -29.44
N ALA A 217 -3.64 6.27 -30.53
CA ALA A 217 -4.45 6.51 -31.73
C ALA A 217 -4.99 5.21 -32.35
N LEU A 218 -4.21 4.12 -32.29
CA LEU A 218 -4.64 2.81 -32.77
C LEU A 218 -5.72 2.23 -31.84
N PHE A 219 -5.53 2.32 -30.53
CA PHE A 219 -6.52 1.88 -29.54
C PHE A 219 -7.85 2.66 -29.64
N GLU A 220 -7.83 3.97 -29.91
CA GLU A 220 -9.04 4.75 -30.15
C GLU A 220 -9.86 4.21 -31.32
N VAL A 221 -9.22 3.79 -32.41
CA VAL A 221 -9.90 3.19 -33.57
C VAL A 221 -10.34 1.76 -33.27
N MET A 222 -9.44 0.91 -32.76
CA MET A 222 -9.71 -0.51 -32.47
C MET A 222 -10.83 -0.69 -31.46
N PHE A 223 -10.85 0.15 -30.42
CA PHE A 223 -11.82 0.05 -29.33
C PHE A 223 -13.04 0.95 -29.51
N SER A 224 -13.18 1.62 -30.66
CA SER A 224 -14.42 2.31 -31.00
C SER A 224 -15.62 1.36 -31.01
N GLU A 225 -16.82 1.88 -30.75
CA GLU A 225 -18.05 1.09 -30.66
C GLU A 225 -18.30 0.24 -31.90
N GLU A 226 -17.96 0.78 -33.08
CA GLU A 226 -18.13 0.12 -34.38
C GLU A 226 -17.11 -1.02 -34.63
N CYS A 227 -15.91 -0.94 -34.06
CA CYS A 227 -14.80 -1.83 -34.38
C CYS A 227 -14.54 -2.91 -33.33
N ILE A 228 -14.79 -2.62 -32.04
CA ILE A 228 -14.31 -3.45 -30.93
C ILE A 228 -14.79 -4.90 -30.99
N MET A 229 -16.03 -5.14 -31.44
CA MET A 229 -16.55 -6.49 -31.56
C MET A 229 -15.84 -7.27 -32.68
N ASP A 230 -15.53 -6.63 -33.80
CA ASP A 230 -14.80 -7.29 -34.89
C ASP A 230 -13.33 -7.50 -34.53
N VAL A 231 -12.72 -6.58 -33.79
CA VAL A 231 -11.36 -6.78 -33.23
C VAL A 231 -11.33 -8.01 -32.32
N ILE A 232 -12.31 -8.16 -31.43
CA ILE A 232 -12.44 -9.36 -30.59
C ILE A 232 -12.66 -10.59 -31.46
N GLY A 233 -13.48 -10.48 -32.53
CA GLY A 233 -13.69 -11.54 -33.51
C GLY A 233 -12.40 -12.01 -34.17
N CYS A 234 -11.56 -11.09 -34.66
CA CYS A 234 -10.24 -11.45 -35.19
C CYS A 234 -9.41 -12.23 -34.15
N LEU A 235 -9.46 -11.80 -32.89
CA LEU A 235 -8.72 -12.43 -31.78
C LEU A 235 -9.29 -13.81 -31.35
N GLU A 236 -10.45 -14.25 -31.86
CA GLU A 236 -11.00 -15.59 -31.61
C GLU A 236 -10.30 -16.71 -32.40
N HIS A 237 -9.61 -16.33 -33.50
CA HIS A 237 -9.01 -17.24 -34.48
C HIS A 237 -7.52 -17.48 -34.24
N ASP A 238 -7.12 -17.74 -32.99
CA ASP A 238 -5.73 -18.08 -32.65
C ASP A 238 -5.32 -19.43 -33.28
N PRO A 239 -4.33 -19.46 -34.18
CA PRO A 239 -3.91 -20.70 -34.86
C PRO A 239 -3.34 -21.74 -33.89
N VAL A 240 -2.87 -21.33 -32.71
CA VAL A 240 -2.26 -22.22 -31.71
C VAL A 240 -3.30 -23.10 -30.98
N LEU A 241 -4.55 -22.65 -30.90
CA LEU A 241 -5.60 -23.34 -30.13
C LEU A 241 -6.36 -24.43 -30.92
N GLY A 242 -5.98 -24.70 -32.17
CA GLY A 242 -6.60 -25.72 -33.01
C GLY A 242 -7.96 -25.31 -33.60
N ALA A 243 -8.75 -26.29 -34.09
CA ALA A 243 -9.93 -26.05 -34.95
C ALA A 243 -11.18 -25.46 -34.27
N ALA A 244 -11.15 -25.17 -32.97
CA ALA A 244 -12.30 -24.63 -32.24
C ALA A 244 -12.01 -23.19 -31.80
N PRO A 245 -12.54 -22.17 -32.50
CA PRO A 245 -12.34 -20.77 -32.13
C PRO A 245 -12.90 -20.48 -30.74
N ARG A 246 -12.21 -19.61 -29.98
CA ARG A 246 -12.74 -19.10 -28.72
C ARG A 246 -14.01 -18.30 -29.01
N ARG A 247 -15.00 -18.36 -28.13
CA ARG A 247 -16.31 -17.73 -28.32
C ARG A 247 -16.47 -16.48 -27.45
N HIS A 248 -15.54 -15.56 -27.59
CA HIS A 248 -15.48 -14.31 -26.83
C HIS A 248 -16.64 -13.36 -27.15
N ARG A 249 -16.96 -13.13 -28.43
CA ARG A 249 -18.11 -12.31 -28.87
C ARG A 249 -19.42 -12.89 -28.38
N ASP A 250 -19.58 -14.21 -28.46
CA ASP A 250 -20.74 -14.94 -27.95
C ASP A 250 -20.90 -14.75 -26.43
N PHE A 251 -19.81 -14.85 -25.66
CA PHE A 251 -19.83 -14.56 -24.23
C PHE A 251 -20.25 -13.11 -23.95
N LEU A 252 -19.61 -12.14 -24.61
CA LEU A 252 -19.86 -10.70 -24.39
C LEU A 252 -21.26 -10.24 -24.82
N THR A 253 -21.91 -10.95 -25.75
CA THR A 253 -23.25 -10.58 -26.26
C THR A 253 -24.38 -11.38 -25.63
N LYS A 254 -24.16 -12.66 -25.29
CA LYS A 254 -25.23 -13.56 -24.80
C LYS A 254 -25.12 -13.91 -23.32
N THR A 255 -23.91 -13.90 -22.76
CA THR A 255 -23.65 -14.38 -21.39
C THR A 255 -23.40 -13.23 -20.42
N ALA A 256 -22.52 -12.30 -20.78
CA ALA A 256 -22.28 -11.08 -20.02
C ALA A 256 -23.55 -10.23 -20.05
N ARG A 257 -24.12 -9.96 -18.87
CA ARG A 257 -25.33 -9.14 -18.74
C ARG A 257 -24.95 -7.81 -18.12
N PHE A 258 -25.11 -6.74 -18.89
CA PHE A 258 -25.01 -5.40 -18.35
C PHE A 258 -26.24 -5.13 -17.49
N LYS A 259 -26.01 -4.75 -16.22
CA LYS A 259 -27.05 -4.51 -15.24
C LYS A 259 -26.94 -3.08 -14.76
N GLU A 260 -27.99 -2.30 -15.01
CA GLU A 260 -28.10 -0.93 -14.52
C GLU A 260 -28.72 -0.96 -13.12
N VAL A 261 -27.90 -0.66 -12.11
CA VAL A 261 -28.40 -0.54 -10.73
C VAL A 261 -29.29 0.69 -10.62
N ILE A 262 -28.89 1.81 -11.22
CA ILE A 262 -29.76 2.96 -11.46
C ILE A 262 -29.80 3.17 -12.98
N PRO A 263 -30.97 3.44 -13.58
CA PRO A 263 -31.07 3.64 -15.03
C PRO A 263 -30.13 4.74 -15.52
N ILE A 264 -29.28 4.42 -16.49
CA ILE A 264 -28.33 5.38 -17.06
C ILE A 264 -28.98 6.05 -18.28
N GLY A 265 -29.29 7.34 -18.13
CA GLY A 265 -29.94 8.13 -19.18
C GLY A 265 -29.01 8.53 -20.32
N ASP A 266 -27.73 8.72 -20.02
CA ASP A 266 -26.72 9.17 -20.99
C ASP A 266 -26.17 7.99 -21.82
N PRO A 267 -26.40 7.97 -23.16
CA PRO A 267 -25.87 6.92 -24.02
C PRO A 267 -24.34 6.95 -24.12
N GLU A 268 -23.69 8.11 -23.95
CA GLU A 268 -22.23 8.24 -24.02
C GLU A 268 -21.57 7.53 -22.81
N LEU A 269 -22.11 7.77 -21.60
CA LEU A 269 -21.68 7.07 -20.39
C LEU A 269 -21.84 5.55 -20.55
N ARG A 270 -22.99 5.08 -21.07
CA ARG A 270 -23.23 3.65 -21.31
C ARG A 270 -22.20 3.09 -22.29
N ALA A 271 -21.93 3.79 -23.39
CA ALA A 271 -20.92 3.38 -24.38
C ALA A 271 -19.52 3.28 -23.75
N LYS A 272 -19.15 4.27 -22.92
CA LYS A 272 -17.86 4.29 -22.20
C LYS A 272 -17.72 3.13 -21.21
N ILE A 273 -18.77 2.80 -20.46
CA ILE A 273 -18.80 1.65 -19.55
C ILE A 273 -18.60 0.35 -20.34
N HIS A 274 -19.33 0.16 -21.44
CA HIS A 274 -19.17 -1.02 -22.30
C HIS A 274 -17.77 -1.11 -22.92
N GLN A 275 -17.23 0.00 -23.41
CA GLN A 275 -15.88 0.05 -23.97
C GLN A 275 -14.86 -0.38 -22.90
N THR A 276 -14.95 0.19 -21.70
CA THR A 276 -14.04 -0.12 -20.59
C THR A 276 -14.10 -1.60 -20.22
N TYR A 277 -15.30 -2.16 -20.07
CA TYR A 277 -15.47 -3.58 -19.77
C TYR A 277 -14.89 -4.49 -20.87
N ARG A 278 -15.14 -4.16 -22.15
CA ARG A 278 -14.65 -4.96 -23.28
C ARG A 278 -13.12 -4.87 -23.43
N VAL A 279 -12.53 -3.69 -23.24
CA VAL A 279 -11.08 -3.51 -23.29
C VAL A 279 -10.40 -4.26 -22.14
N GLN A 280 -10.97 -4.18 -20.93
CA GLN A 280 -10.48 -4.96 -19.79
C GLN A 280 -10.65 -6.47 -20.01
N TYR A 281 -11.74 -6.91 -20.65
CA TYR A 281 -11.90 -8.31 -21.06
C TYR A 281 -10.84 -8.76 -22.08
N ILE A 282 -10.48 -7.91 -23.05
CA ILE A 282 -9.38 -8.20 -23.98
C ILE A 282 -8.08 -8.40 -23.22
N GLN A 283 -7.76 -7.50 -22.29
CA GLN A 283 -6.58 -7.58 -21.44
C GLN A 283 -6.55 -8.86 -20.60
N ASP A 284 -7.65 -9.19 -19.92
CA ASP A 284 -7.65 -10.25 -18.90
C ASP A 284 -7.86 -11.65 -19.49
N MET A 285 -8.67 -11.77 -20.56
CA MET A 285 -9.17 -13.06 -21.05
C MET A 285 -8.71 -13.41 -22.47
N VAL A 286 -8.45 -12.42 -23.32
CA VAL A 286 -8.10 -12.63 -24.73
C VAL A 286 -6.58 -12.66 -24.90
N LEU A 287 -5.90 -11.61 -24.42
CA LEU A 287 -4.45 -11.44 -24.48
C LEU A 287 -3.87 -11.21 -23.07
N PRO A 288 -3.99 -12.18 -22.14
CA PRO A 288 -3.45 -12.05 -20.80
C PRO A 288 -1.94 -11.87 -20.82
N THR A 289 -1.43 -10.87 -20.08
CA THR A 289 0.01 -10.65 -19.95
C THR A 289 0.65 -11.89 -19.29
N PRO A 290 1.60 -12.58 -19.96
CA PRO A 290 2.14 -13.85 -19.46
C PRO A 290 2.95 -13.73 -18.16
N SER A 291 3.50 -12.56 -17.84
CA SER A 291 4.28 -12.35 -16.61
C SER A 291 4.21 -10.91 -16.06
N VAL A 292 4.45 -10.77 -14.75
CA VAL A 292 4.52 -9.49 -14.02
C VAL A 292 5.67 -8.60 -14.54
N PHE A 293 6.72 -9.18 -15.15
CA PHE A 293 7.85 -8.43 -15.70
C PHE A 293 7.54 -7.78 -17.07
N GLU A 294 6.44 -8.19 -17.70
CA GLU A 294 5.97 -7.67 -18.99
C GLU A 294 4.85 -6.62 -18.85
N GLU A 295 4.45 -6.25 -17.62
CA GLU A 295 3.40 -5.24 -17.36
C GLU A 295 3.67 -3.88 -18.04
N ASN A 296 4.94 -3.55 -18.28
CA ASN A 296 5.33 -2.31 -18.95
C ASN A 296 5.13 -2.35 -20.48
N MET A 297 4.90 -3.53 -21.09
CA MET A 297 4.71 -3.65 -22.54
C MET A 297 3.38 -3.07 -23.04
N LEU A 298 2.36 -3.03 -22.18
CA LEU A 298 1.01 -2.54 -22.49
C LEU A 298 0.62 -1.32 -21.64
N SER A 299 1.60 -0.48 -21.30
CA SER A 299 1.39 0.75 -20.51
C SER A 299 0.35 1.70 -21.09
N THR A 300 0.23 1.79 -22.43
CA THR A 300 -0.77 2.62 -23.11
C THR A 300 -2.17 2.04 -22.95
N LEU A 301 -2.32 0.71 -22.95
CA LEU A 301 -3.59 0.04 -22.69
C LEU A 301 -4.07 0.29 -21.25
N HIS A 302 -3.16 0.15 -20.28
CA HIS A 302 -3.45 0.47 -18.88
C HIS A 302 -3.87 1.94 -18.73
N SER A 303 -3.17 2.84 -19.42
CA SER A 303 -3.52 4.27 -19.45
C SER A 303 -4.90 4.51 -20.07
N PHE A 304 -5.23 3.81 -21.16
CA PHE A 304 -6.55 3.90 -21.81
C PHE A 304 -7.68 3.49 -20.85
N ILE A 305 -7.55 2.34 -20.18
CA ILE A 305 -8.53 1.88 -19.18
C ILE A 305 -8.61 2.87 -18.02
N PHE A 306 -7.46 3.38 -17.56
CA PHE A 306 -7.39 4.36 -16.48
C PHE A 306 -8.16 5.65 -16.82
N PHE A 307 -7.90 6.26 -17.99
CA PHE A 307 -8.60 7.48 -18.40
C PHE A 307 -10.10 7.24 -18.60
N ASN A 308 -10.48 6.09 -19.16
CA ASN A 308 -11.88 5.71 -19.26
C ASN A 308 -12.58 5.63 -17.89
N LYS A 309 -11.93 5.05 -16.87
CA LYS A 309 -12.48 5.01 -15.50
C LYS A 309 -12.64 6.42 -14.92
N VAL A 310 -11.67 7.31 -15.14
CA VAL A 310 -11.74 8.72 -14.71
C VAL A 310 -12.92 9.44 -15.36
N GLU A 311 -13.13 9.25 -16.66
CA GLU A 311 -14.27 9.83 -17.38
C GLU A 311 -15.62 9.28 -16.89
N ILE A 312 -15.74 7.96 -16.72
CA ILE A 312 -16.96 7.33 -16.17
C ILE A 312 -17.30 7.92 -14.80
N VAL A 313 -16.29 8.08 -13.94
CA VAL A 313 -16.49 8.67 -12.61
C VAL A 313 -16.94 10.13 -12.70
N GLY A 314 -16.31 10.92 -13.57
CA GLY A 314 -16.70 12.32 -13.80
C GLY A 314 -18.14 12.45 -14.30
N MET A 315 -18.53 11.67 -15.31
CA MET A 315 -19.88 11.69 -15.87
C MET A 315 -20.95 11.29 -14.85
N LEU A 316 -20.68 10.27 -14.02
CA LEU A 316 -21.58 9.87 -12.93
C LEU A 316 -21.63 10.90 -11.80
N GLN A 317 -20.50 11.56 -11.50
CA GLN A 317 -20.43 12.61 -10.49
C GLN A 317 -21.24 13.85 -10.90
N ASP A 318 -21.25 14.19 -12.19
CA ASP A 318 -21.98 15.33 -12.74
C ASP A 318 -23.49 15.05 -12.92
N ASP A 319 -23.92 13.78 -12.90
CA ASP A 319 -25.33 13.39 -12.96
C ASP A 319 -25.99 13.45 -11.57
N GLU A 320 -26.41 14.64 -11.18
CA GLU A 320 -27.11 14.90 -9.90
C GLU A 320 -28.37 14.04 -9.73
N LYS A 321 -29.09 13.74 -10.83
CA LYS A 321 -30.30 12.93 -10.77
C LYS A 321 -29.95 11.48 -10.44
N PHE A 322 -28.95 10.91 -11.11
CA PHE A 322 -28.47 9.56 -10.84
C PHE A 322 -28.06 9.40 -9.37
N LEU A 323 -27.26 10.34 -8.85
CA LEU A 323 -26.81 10.31 -7.45
C LEU A 323 -27.98 10.49 -6.47
N THR A 324 -28.92 11.39 -6.76
CA THR A 324 -30.11 11.58 -5.93
C THR A 324 -30.95 10.30 -5.86
N ASP A 325 -31.22 9.67 -7.01
CA ASP A 325 -31.98 8.41 -7.07
C ASP A 325 -31.23 7.27 -6.37
N LEU A 326 -29.89 7.22 -6.47
CA LEU A 326 -29.03 6.26 -5.79
C LEU A 326 -29.18 6.36 -4.26
N PHE A 327 -28.96 7.55 -3.68
CA PHE A 327 -29.01 7.73 -2.23
C PHE A 327 -30.43 7.65 -1.66
N ALA A 328 -31.43 8.10 -2.43
CA ALA A 328 -32.84 7.94 -2.06
C ALA A 328 -33.21 6.45 -1.93
N GLN A 329 -32.89 5.63 -2.94
CA GLN A 329 -33.17 4.18 -2.86
C GLN A 329 -32.34 3.49 -1.79
N LEU A 330 -31.11 3.93 -1.55
CA LEU A 330 -30.25 3.33 -0.53
C LEU A 330 -30.79 3.52 0.90
N THR A 331 -31.44 4.65 1.15
CA THR A 331 -31.99 5.03 2.47
C THR A 331 -33.48 4.72 2.64
N ASP A 332 -34.21 4.45 1.56
CA ASP A 332 -35.64 4.12 1.62
C ASP A 332 -35.88 2.75 2.27
N GLU A 333 -36.72 2.72 3.30
CA GLU A 333 -37.16 1.50 4.00
C GLU A 333 -37.91 0.54 3.06
N ALA A 334 -38.55 1.05 2.01
CA ALA A 334 -39.27 0.25 1.03
C ALA A 334 -38.37 -0.45 0.00
N THR A 335 -37.07 -0.13 -0.04
CA THR A 335 -36.12 -0.79 -0.92
C THR A 335 -35.86 -2.22 -0.48
N ASP A 336 -35.96 -3.14 -1.43
CA ASP A 336 -35.69 -4.56 -1.23
C ASP A 336 -34.21 -4.83 -0.89
N ASP A 337 -33.94 -5.88 -0.10
CA ASP A 337 -32.58 -6.18 0.37
C ASP A 337 -31.62 -6.54 -0.78
N ASP A 338 -32.07 -7.27 -1.80
CA ASP A 338 -31.25 -7.58 -2.98
C ASP A 338 -30.92 -6.29 -3.73
N LYS A 339 -31.90 -5.39 -3.83
CA LYS A 339 -31.71 -4.09 -4.47
C LYS A 339 -30.72 -3.23 -3.70
N ARG A 340 -30.84 -3.18 -2.37
CA ARG A 340 -29.94 -2.43 -1.50
C ARG A 340 -28.51 -2.99 -1.57
N TYR A 341 -28.36 -4.31 -1.61
CA TYR A 341 -27.07 -4.97 -1.83
C TYR A 341 -26.41 -4.54 -3.14
N GLU A 342 -27.17 -4.46 -4.24
CA GLU A 342 -26.65 -3.96 -5.52
C GLU A 342 -26.24 -2.49 -5.47
N LEU A 343 -27.03 -1.64 -4.81
CA LEU A 343 -26.76 -0.20 -4.65
C LEU A 343 -25.48 0.03 -3.84
N VAL A 344 -25.29 -0.70 -2.73
CA VAL A 344 -24.09 -0.60 -1.89
C VAL A 344 -22.85 -1.08 -2.65
N ASN A 345 -22.94 -2.19 -3.39
CA ASN A 345 -21.80 -2.68 -4.17
C ASN A 345 -21.44 -1.74 -5.33
N PHE A 346 -22.43 -1.15 -5.99
CA PHE A 346 -22.18 -0.10 -6.97
C PHE A 346 -21.46 1.09 -6.33
N LEU A 347 -21.95 1.58 -5.18
CA LEU A 347 -21.33 2.70 -4.48
C LEU A 347 -19.90 2.37 -4.00
N LYS A 348 -19.67 1.13 -3.56
CA LYS A 348 -18.33 0.62 -3.22
C LYS A 348 -17.39 0.69 -4.41
N GLU A 349 -17.79 0.17 -5.57
CA GLU A 349 -16.96 0.23 -6.79
C GLU A 349 -16.74 1.68 -7.25
N PHE A 350 -17.76 2.52 -7.15
CA PHE A 350 -17.68 3.94 -7.47
C PHE A 350 -16.67 4.68 -6.58
N CYS A 351 -16.70 4.41 -5.26
CA CYS A 351 -15.68 4.93 -4.33
C CYS A 351 -14.31 4.30 -4.56
N ALA A 352 -14.20 3.03 -4.95
CA ALA A 352 -12.91 2.41 -5.26
C ALA A 352 -12.22 3.08 -6.45
N PHE A 353 -12.98 3.53 -7.45
CA PHE A 353 -12.43 4.28 -8.59
C PHE A 353 -11.95 5.68 -8.20
N SER A 354 -12.29 6.20 -7.02
CA SER A 354 -11.73 7.47 -6.54
C SER A 354 -10.19 7.46 -6.47
N GLN A 355 -9.58 6.27 -6.32
CA GLN A 355 -8.12 6.10 -6.32
C GLN A 355 -7.47 6.47 -7.66
N THR A 356 -8.20 6.35 -8.77
CA THR A 356 -7.71 6.73 -10.10
C THR A 356 -7.80 8.24 -10.34
N LEU A 357 -8.53 8.98 -9.50
CA LEU A 357 -8.64 10.43 -9.62
C LEU A 357 -7.39 11.13 -9.09
N GLN A 358 -7.05 12.26 -9.71
CA GLN A 358 -6.05 13.19 -9.16
C GLN A 358 -6.54 13.76 -7.81
N PRO A 359 -5.65 14.17 -6.89
CA PRO A 359 -6.03 14.60 -5.54
C PRO A 359 -7.13 15.67 -5.48
N GLN A 360 -7.08 16.68 -6.37
CA GLN A 360 -8.09 17.74 -6.42
C GLN A 360 -9.47 17.23 -6.85
N ASN A 361 -9.52 16.38 -7.88
CA ASN A 361 -10.76 15.78 -8.36
C ASN A 361 -11.32 14.78 -7.33
N ARG A 362 -10.44 14.06 -6.62
CA ARG A 362 -10.82 13.15 -5.54
C ARG A 362 -11.47 13.90 -4.37
N GLU A 363 -10.92 15.04 -3.98
CA GLU A 363 -11.51 15.89 -2.95
C GLU A 363 -12.91 16.39 -3.38
N ALA A 364 -13.04 16.87 -4.63
CA ALA A 364 -14.31 17.31 -5.19
C ALA A 364 -15.35 16.16 -5.26
N PHE A 365 -14.91 14.96 -5.63
CA PHE A 365 -15.72 13.75 -5.67
C PHE A 365 -16.33 13.44 -4.30
N PHE A 366 -15.51 13.28 -3.26
CA PHE A 366 -16.02 12.97 -1.92
C PHE A 366 -16.87 14.10 -1.35
N LYS A 367 -16.55 15.37 -1.66
CA LYS A 367 -17.40 16.50 -1.30
C LYS A 367 -18.79 16.42 -1.93
N THR A 368 -18.87 16.00 -3.20
CA THR A 368 -20.14 15.80 -3.90
C THR A 368 -20.96 14.68 -3.22
N LEU A 369 -20.34 13.53 -2.97
CA LEU A 369 -21.01 12.42 -2.27
C LEU A 369 -21.48 12.78 -0.86
N SER A 370 -20.69 13.58 -0.14
CA SER A 370 -21.07 14.10 1.18
C SER A 370 -22.33 14.96 1.11
N ASN A 371 -22.41 15.88 0.14
CA ASN A 371 -23.56 16.75 -0.04
C ASN A 371 -24.82 15.96 -0.45
N MET A 372 -24.63 14.83 -1.14
CA MET A 372 -25.72 13.94 -1.58
C MET A 372 -26.17 12.95 -0.49
N GLY A 373 -25.53 12.93 0.67
CA GLY A 373 -25.98 12.12 1.82
C GLY A 373 -25.33 10.74 1.94
N ILE A 374 -24.07 10.56 1.50
CA ILE A 374 -23.35 9.29 1.68
C ILE A 374 -23.22 8.86 3.15
N LEU A 375 -22.98 9.79 4.09
CA LEU A 375 -22.79 9.46 5.50
C LEU A 375 -24.10 9.01 6.17
N PRO A 376 -25.25 9.69 6.00
CA PRO A 376 -26.56 9.17 6.40
C PRO A 376 -26.88 7.81 5.79
N ALA A 377 -26.53 7.61 4.51
CA ALA A 377 -26.76 6.32 3.86
C ALA A 377 -25.91 5.20 4.49
N LEU A 378 -24.65 5.48 4.85
CA LEU A 378 -23.81 4.51 5.55
C LEU A 378 -24.34 4.18 6.95
N GLU A 379 -24.92 5.14 7.68
CA GLU A 379 -25.55 4.90 8.98
C GLU A 379 -26.68 3.85 8.86
N VAL A 380 -27.57 4.01 7.87
CA VAL A 380 -28.66 3.06 7.59
C VAL A 380 -28.11 1.69 7.20
N VAL A 381 -27.15 1.65 6.27
CA VAL A 381 -26.61 0.40 5.72
C VAL A 381 -25.79 -0.37 6.76
N LEU A 382 -25.03 0.33 7.62
CA LEU A 382 -24.30 -0.29 8.72
C LEU A 382 -25.25 -0.84 9.79
N GLY A 383 -26.43 -0.25 9.98
CA GLY A 383 -27.45 -0.77 10.89
C GLY A 383 -28.10 -2.10 10.46
N MET A 384 -27.80 -2.61 9.26
CA MET A 384 -28.37 -3.87 8.75
C MET A 384 -27.62 -5.11 9.27
N ASP A 385 -28.34 -6.23 9.44
CA ASP A 385 -27.75 -7.48 9.92
C ASP A 385 -26.85 -8.20 8.88
N ASP A 386 -26.98 -7.86 7.60
CA ASP A 386 -26.25 -8.51 6.50
C ASP A 386 -24.73 -8.21 6.57
N VAL A 387 -23.92 -9.27 6.67
CA VAL A 387 -22.46 -9.19 6.81
C VAL A 387 -21.78 -8.67 5.54
N GLN A 388 -22.28 -9.05 4.36
CA GLN A 388 -21.69 -8.62 3.09
C GLN A 388 -21.97 -7.14 2.83
N VAL A 389 -23.20 -6.70 3.11
CA VAL A 389 -23.61 -5.29 3.02
C VAL A 389 -22.78 -4.42 3.98
N ARG A 390 -22.63 -4.86 5.24
CA ARG A 390 -21.78 -4.16 6.22
C ARG A 390 -20.31 -4.14 5.83
N GLY A 391 -19.79 -5.21 5.23
CA GLY A 391 -18.44 -5.25 4.68
C GLY A 391 -18.24 -4.21 3.58
N ALA A 392 -19.17 -4.11 2.63
CA ALA A 392 -19.10 -3.10 1.58
C ALA A 392 -19.25 -1.66 2.10
N ALA A 393 -20.12 -1.44 3.10
CA ALA A 393 -20.22 -0.14 3.78
C ALA A 393 -18.93 0.23 4.53
N THR A 394 -18.25 -0.75 5.13
CA THR A 394 -16.95 -0.56 5.78
C THR A 394 -15.87 -0.15 4.78
N ASP A 395 -15.86 -0.76 3.58
CA ASP A 395 -14.96 -0.36 2.51
C ASP A 395 -15.22 1.08 2.04
N ILE A 396 -16.49 1.45 1.84
CA ILE A 396 -16.86 2.84 1.49
C ILE A 396 -16.41 3.82 2.59
N PHE A 397 -16.68 3.48 3.86
CA PHE A 397 -16.26 4.29 5.01
C PHE A 397 -14.73 4.43 5.07
N SER A 398 -13.98 3.38 4.71
CA SER A 398 -12.52 3.43 4.67
C SER A 398 -11.99 4.48 3.69
N TYR A 399 -12.59 4.58 2.49
CA TYR A 399 -12.22 5.60 1.51
C TYR A 399 -12.54 7.02 2.01
N LEU A 400 -13.69 7.21 2.68
CA LEU A 400 -14.05 8.50 3.26
C LEU A 400 -13.06 8.93 4.35
N VAL A 401 -12.68 8.02 5.24
CA VAL A 401 -11.71 8.31 6.32
C VAL A 401 -10.29 8.51 5.78
N GLU A 402 -9.88 7.76 4.76
CA GLU A 402 -8.56 7.88 4.14
C GLU A 402 -8.39 9.23 3.42
N TYR A 403 -9.39 9.64 2.62
CA TYR A 403 -9.27 10.81 1.76
C TYR A 403 -9.85 12.10 2.36
N ASN A 404 -10.82 12.02 3.27
CA ASN A 404 -11.42 13.21 3.89
C ASN A 404 -11.91 12.95 5.33
N PRO A 405 -11.00 12.71 6.30
CA PRO A 405 -11.38 12.44 7.68
C PRO A 405 -12.11 13.62 8.35
N SER A 406 -11.80 14.87 7.99
CA SER A 406 -12.46 16.06 8.56
C SER A 406 -13.94 16.14 8.20
N MET A 407 -14.34 15.74 6.98
CA MET A 407 -15.74 15.64 6.61
C MET A 407 -16.49 14.65 7.51
N VAL A 408 -15.92 13.47 7.76
CA VAL A 408 -16.52 12.45 8.64
C VAL A 408 -16.67 13.00 10.06
N ARG A 409 -15.63 13.68 10.58
CA ARG A 409 -15.67 14.33 11.90
C ARG A 409 -16.76 15.39 12.01
N GLU A 410 -16.89 16.24 10.99
CA GLU A 410 -17.92 17.29 10.97
C GLU A 410 -19.32 16.68 11.00
N PHE A 411 -19.56 15.64 10.18
CA PHE A 411 -20.85 14.95 10.13
C PHE A 411 -21.24 14.36 11.49
N VAL A 412 -20.38 13.55 12.12
CA VAL A 412 -20.72 12.89 13.41
C VAL A 412 -20.91 13.90 14.55
N MET A 413 -20.25 15.05 14.48
CA MET A 413 -20.48 16.13 15.44
C MET A 413 -21.84 16.82 15.22
N GLN A 414 -22.26 17.01 13.96
CA GLN A 414 -23.58 17.57 13.61
C GLN A 414 -24.72 16.60 13.96
N GLU A 415 -24.54 15.32 13.65
CA GLU A 415 -25.46 14.21 13.98
C GLU A 415 -25.80 14.23 15.48
N SER A 416 -24.79 14.36 16.35
CA SER A 416 -24.96 14.41 17.80
C SER A 416 -25.73 15.61 18.36
N GLN A 417 -25.92 16.65 17.55
CA GLN A 417 -26.71 17.83 17.92
C GLN A 417 -28.16 17.71 17.47
N GLN A 418 -28.43 16.85 16.48
CA GLN A 418 -29.74 16.69 15.83
C GLN A 418 -30.49 15.46 16.33
N ASN A 419 -29.79 14.38 16.66
CA ASN A 419 -30.36 13.14 17.19
C ASN A 419 -30.24 13.09 18.73
N ASP A 420 -31.38 12.92 19.40
CA ASP A 420 -31.46 12.59 20.84
C ASP A 420 -31.29 11.07 21.09
N ASP A 421 -31.49 10.25 20.06
CA ASP A 421 -31.29 8.81 20.10
C ASP A 421 -29.80 8.52 19.90
N ASP A 422 -29.14 7.90 20.89
CA ASP A 422 -27.68 7.66 21.01
C ASP A 422 -27.02 6.85 19.85
N ILE A 423 -27.73 6.61 18.75
CA ILE A 423 -27.22 5.94 17.54
C ILE A 423 -26.45 6.98 16.72
N LEU A 424 -25.13 6.92 16.85
CA LEU A 424 -24.20 7.75 16.07
C LEU A 424 -23.46 6.84 15.11
N LEU A 425 -23.19 7.30 13.89
CA LEU A 425 -22.41 6.53 12.90
C LEU A 425 -21.09 6.02 13.48
N ILE A 426 -20.38 6.85 14.25
CA ILE A 426 -19.12 6.44 14.89
C ILE A 426 -19.31 5.37 15.98
N ASN A 427 -20.47 5.35 16.65
CA ASN A 427 -20.80 4.33 17.65
C ASN A 427 -21.12 3.00 16.96
N LEU A 428 -21.82 3.01 15.83
CA LEU A 428 -22.04 1.81 15.01
C LEU A 428 -20.71 1.19 14.56
N ILE A 429 -19.75 2.02 14.13
CA ILE A 429 -18.40 1.58 13.76
C ILE A 429 -17.67 0.92 14.96
N ILE A 430 -17.76 1.52 16.16
CA ILE A 430 -17.18 0.95 17.38
C ILE A 430 -17.86 -0.37 17.74
N GLU A 431 -19.18 -0.46 17.65
CA GLU A 431 -19.94 -1.67 17.94
C GLU A 431 -19.62 -2.80 16.96
N HIS A 432 -19.48 -2.50 15.68
CA HIS A 432 -19.05 -3.45 14.65
C HIS A 432 -17.63 -3.97 14.91
N MET A 433 -16.71 -3.11 15.34
CA MET A 433 -15.37 -3.52 15.73
C MET A 433 -15.41 -4.46 16.96
N ILE A 434 -16.30 -4.21 17.92
CA ILE A 434 -16.44 -5.02 19.14
C ILE A 434 -17.12 -6.36 18.84
N CYS A 435 -18.07 -6.39 17.91
CA CYS A 435 -18.88 -7.56 17.58
C CYS A 435 -18.35 -8.34 16.37
N ASP A 436 -17.10 -8.10 15.94
CA ASP A 436 -16.51 -8.82 14.80
C ASP A 436 -16.44 -10.33 15.08
N THR A 437 -17.12 -11.09 14.23
CA THR A 437 -17.19 -12.54 14.31
C THR A 437 -16.02 -13.25 13.61
N ASP A 438 -15.17 -12.52 12.90
CA ASP A 438 -13.99 -13.08 12.25
C ASP A 438 -13.01 -13.67 13.28
N PRO A 439 -12.56 -14.93 13.12
CA PRO A 439 -11.64 -15.57 14.07
C PRO A 439 -10.29 -14.86 14.22
N GLU A 440 -9.84 -14.14 13.18
CA GLU A 440 -8.60 -13.36 13.18
C GLU A 440 -8.84 -11.88 13.53
N LEU A 441 -10.10 -11.48 13.73
CA LEU A 441 -10.54 -10.10 13.96
C LEU A 441 -10.12 -9.15 12.83
N GLY A 442 -10.10 -9.64 11.59
CA GLY A 442 -9.66 -8.85 10.43
C GLY A 442 -10.47 -7.56 10.26
N GLY A 443 -11.79 -7.62 10.43
CA GLY A 443 -12.68 -6.46 10.37
C GLY A 443 -12.43 -5.49 11.51
N ALA A 444 -12.27 -5.98 12.74
CA ALA A 444 -11.97 -5.15 13.91
C ALA A 444 -10.62 -4.43 13.76
N VAL A 445 -9.60 -5.08 13.19
CA VAL A 445 -8.30 -4.45 12.90
C VAL A 445 -8.46 -3.31 11.89
N GLN A 446 -9.22 -3.53 10.81
CA GLN A 446 -9.50 -2.49 9.82
C GLN A 446 -10.23 -1.31 10.44
N LEU A 447 -11.35 -1.56 11.14
CA LEU A 447 -12.17 -0.53 11.80
C LEU A 447 -11.36 0.22 12.88
N MET A 448 -10.51 -0.48 13.62
CA MET A 448 -9.58 0.14 14.57
C MET A 448 -8.62 1.12 13.89
N GLY A 449 -8.09 0.77 12.72
CA GLY A 449 -7.28 1.65 11.89
C GLY A 449 -8.03 2.92 11.49
N LEU A 450 -9.30 2.80 11.08
CA LEU A 450 -10.15 3.93 10.72
C LEU A 450 -10.44 4.83 11.93
N LEU A 451 -10.80 4.24 13.07
CA LEU A 451 -11.03 4.98 14.32
C LEU A 451 -9.77 5.72 14.76
N ARG A 452 -8.60 5.09 14.65
CA ARG A 452 -7.31 5.73 14.95
C ARG A 452 -7.09 6.96 14.07
N THR A 453 -7.32 6.85 12.76
CA THR A 453 -7.21 7.98 11.83
C THR A 453 -8.17 9.11 12.22
N LEU A 454 -9.42 8.80 12.57
CA LEU A 454 -10.40 9.83 12.95
C LEU A 454 -10.02 10.57 14.23
N VAL A 455 -9.47 9.86 15.22
CA VAL A 455 -9.09 10.46 16.52
C VAL A 455 -7.67 11.03 16.54
N ASP A 456 -6.89 10.86 15.47
CA ASP A 456 -5.51 11.36 15.40
C ASP A 456 -5.45 12.89 15.35
N PRO A 457 -4.91 13.57 16.37
CA PRO A 457 -4.82 15.02 16.37
C PRO A 457 -3.83 15.58 15.34
N GLU A 458 -2.96 14.77 14.74
CA GLU A 458 -1.99 15.21 13.73
C GLU A 458 -2.63 15.50 12.36
N ASN A 459 -3.76 14.83 12.06
CA ASN A 459 -4.51 15.07 10.82
C ASN A 459 -5.73 15.99 11.01
N MET A 460 -5.89 16.59 12.20
CA MET A 460 -6.89 17.63 12.47
C MET A 460 -6.29 18.98 12.09
N LEU A 461 -6.82 19.61 11.04
CA LEU A 461 -6.24 20.81 10.47
C LEU A 461 -6.24 21.92 11.52
N ALA A 462 -5.11 22.63 11.62
CA ALA A 462 -5.07 23.90 12.33
C ALA A 462 -5.75 24.96 11.44
N THR A 463 -7.08 24.95 11.38
CA THR A 463 -7.82 26.10 10.84
C THR A 463 -7.47 27.35 11.65
N ALA A 464 -7.65 28.54 11.06
CA ALA A 464 -7.43 29.82 11.74
C ALA A 464 -8.14 29.89 13.11
N ASN A 465 -9.24 29.14 13.25
CA ASN A 465 -9.86 28.76 14.51
C ASN A 465 -9.35 27.36 14.91
N LYS A 466 -8.47 27.26 15.93
CA LYS A 466 -7.89 26.01 16.47
C LYS A 466 -8.91 25.07 17.16
N THR A 467 -10.14 25.01 16.68
CA THR A 467 -11.28 24.43 17.41
C THR A 467 -11.57 22.98 17.05
N GLU A 468 -11.36 22.52 15.81
CA GLU A 468 -11.69 21.14 15.37
C GLU A 468 -11.15 20.09 16.33
N LYS A 469 -9.85 20.14 16.65
CA LYS A 469 -9.22 19.21 17.61
C LYS A 469 -9.92 19.18 18.96
N THR A 470 -10.22 20.35 19.52
CA THR A 470 -10.80 20.43 20.87
C THR A 470 -12.27 20.02 20.85
N GLU A 471 -13.01 20.43 19.83
CA GLU A 471 -14.43 20.11 19.63
C GLU A 471 -14.62 18.61 19.41
N PHE A 472 -13.91 18.04 18.44
CA PHE A 472 -14.04 16.62 18.10
C PHE A 472 -13.56 15.72 19.24
N LEU A 473 -12.43 16.01 19.89
CA LEU A 473 -12.00 15.21 21.05
C LEU A 473 -12.97 15.38 22.23
N SER A 474 -13.54 16.56 22.46
CA SER A 474 -14.56 16.73 23.50
C SER A 474 -15.81 15.90 23.19
N PHE A 475 -16.24 15.90 21.94
CA PHE A 475 -17.33 15.06 21.43
C PHE A 475 -17.03 13.57 21.64
N PHE A 476 -15.90 13.08 21.11
CA PHE A 476 -15.52 11.66 21.17
C PHE A 476 -15.45 11.14 22.61
N TYR A 477 -14.86 11.90 23.53
CA TYR A 477 -14.76 11.50 24.93
C TYR A 477 -16.09 11.52 25.67
N LYS A 478 -17.03 12.38 25.25
CA LYS A 478 -18.36 12.48 25.84
C LYS A 478 -19.28 11.37 25.32
N HIS A 479 -19.26 11.11 24.02
CA HIS A 479 -20.28 10.27 23.36
C HIS A 479 -19.78 8.88 22.93
N CYS A 480 -18.48 8.67 22.71
CA CYS A 480 -17.99 7.45 22.05
C CYS A 480 -17.04 6.62 22.93
N MET A 481 -16.19 7.29 23.73
CA MET A 481 -15.12 6.64 24.51
C MET A 481 -15.63 5.60 25.52
N HIS A 482 -16.83 5.79 26.04
CA HIS A 482 -17.44 4.86 26.98
C HIS A 482 -17.88 3.55 26.32
N ILE A 483 -18.29 3.60 25.04
CA ILE A 483 -18.63 2.42 24.23
C ILE A 483 -17.34 1.68 23.85
N LEU A 484 -16.34 2.41 23.34
CA LEU A 484 -15.03 1.86 22.98
C LEU A 484 -14.36 1.11 24.14
N SER A 485 -14.45 1.67 25.35
CA SER A 485 -13.85 1.05 26.54
C SER A 485 -14.76 0.07 27.26
N ALA A 486 -16.03 -0.09 26.84
CA ALA A 486 -16.99 -0.97 27.52
C ALA A 486 -16.49 -2.43 27.64
N PRO A 487 -15.93 -3.07 26.59
CA PRO A 487 -15.42 -4.44 26.71
C PRO A 487 -14.35 -4.58 27.81
N LEU A 488 -13.43 -3.61 27.87
CA LEU A 488 -12.38 -3.53 28.90
C LEU A 488 -12.96 -3.34 30.31
N LEU A 489 -14.00 -2.50 30.44
CA LEU A 489 -14.62 -2.20 31.73
C LEU A 489 -15.54 -3.34 32.23
N CYS A 490 -16.22 -4.04 31.31
CA CYS A 490 -17.16 -5.14 31.59
C CYS A 490 -16.45 -6.47 31.88
N PHE A 491 -15.33 -6.77 31.23
CA PHE A 491 -14.51 -7.97 31.48
C PHE A 491 -14.20 -8.17 32.97
N MET A 492 -14.16 -7.08 33.74
CA MET A 492 -13.89 -7.10 35.18
C MET A 492 -15.05 -7.51 36.07
N ILE A 493 -16.31 -7.29 35.67
CA ILE A 493 -17.49 -7.75 36.44
C ILE A 493 -17.47 -9.28 36.51
N VAL A 494 -17.00 -9.92 35.44
CA VAL A 494 -16.84 -11.38 35.32
C VAL A 494 -15.62 -11.91 36.11
N MET A 495 -14.58 -11.09 36.30
CA MET A 495 -13.36 -11.45 37.06
C MET A 495 -13.52 -11.38 38.59
N ASN A 496 -14.54 -10.68 39.09
CA ASN A 496 -14.90 -10.61 40.51
C ASN A 496 -16.34 -11.10 40.74
N PRO A 497 -16.68 -12.36 40.43
CA PRO A 497 -17.99 -12.88 40.75
C PRO A 497 -18.11 -13.04 42.28
N PRO A 498 -19.23 -12.63 42.90
CA PRO A 498 -19.53 -13.00 44.27
C PRO A 498 -19.80 -14.52 44.32
N LYS A 499 -18.74 -15.31 44.48
CA LYS A 499 -18.71 -16.76 44.70
C LYS A 499 -19.03 -17.62 43.45
N HIS A 500 -18.14 -18.59 43.21
CA HIS A 500 -18.22 -19.75 42.30
C HIS A 500 -17.98 -19.57 40.77
N HIS A 501 -16.84 -20.15 40.35
CA HIS A 501 -16.62 -20.96 39.14
C HIS A 501 -17.21 -20.53 37.79
N LEU A 502 -16.93 -19.32 37.33
CA LEU A 502 -16.67 -19.14 35.90
C LEU A 502 -15.28 -18.52 35.75
N SER A 503 -14.37 -19.26 35.12
CA SER A 503 -13.21 -18.61 34.54
C SER A 503 -13.73 -17.52 33.61
N PRO A 504 -13.13 -16.32 33.61
CA PRO A 504 -13.38 -15.37 32.54
C PRO A 504 -13.21 -16.08 31.18
N PRO A 505 -13.93 -15.67 30.14
CA PRO A 505 -13.55 -16.04 28.78
C PRO A 505 -12.21 -15.33 28.48
N ASP A 506 -11.10 -15.87 28.99
CA ASP A 506 -9.73 -15.58 28.54
C ASP A 506 -9.49 -16.38 27.24
N ASP A 507 -10.50 -16.39 26.37
CA ASP A 507 -10.39 -16.94 25.04
C ASP A 507 -9.54 -16.00 24.19
N PHE A 508 -8.98 -16.56 23.12
CA PHE A 508 -8.02 -15.85 22.28
C PHE A 508 -8.65 -14.61 21.61
N GLN A 509 -9.91 -14.71 21.16
CA GLN A 509 -10.61 -13.64 20.45
C GLN A 509 -10.90 -12.46 21.38
N THR A 510 -11.48 -12.71 22.56
CA THR A 510 -11.66 -11.65 23.59
C THR A 510 -10.34 -10.97 23.94
N SER A 511 -9.27 -11.76 24.09
CA SER A 511 -7.95 -11.23 24.43
C SER A 511 -7.35 -10.37 23.32
N GLN A 512 -7.56 -10.74 22.06
CA GLN A 512 -7.12 -9.97 20.90
C GLN A 512 -7.92 -8.66 20.78
N LEU A 513 -9.24 -8.68 20.96
CA LEU A 513 -10.06 -7.47 21.00
C LEU A 513 -9.62 -6.49 22.11
N LEU A 514 -9.38 -7.01 23.32
CA LEU A 514 -8.87 -6.18 24.42
C LEU A 514 -7.49 -5.60 24.11
N ALA A 515 -6.62 -6.36 23.42
CA ALA A 515 -5.33 -5.87 22.98
C ALA A 515 -5.49 -4.71 21.97
N LEU A 516 -6.38 -4.83 20.99
CA LEU A 516 -6.68 -3.74 20.05
C LEU A 516 -7.15 -2.48 20.78
N ILE A 517 -8.15 -2.60 21.66
CA ILE A 517 -8.68 -1.46 22.44
C ILE A 517 -7.55 -0.82 23.26
N LEU A 518 -6.69 -1.61 23.90
CA LEU A 518 -5.54 -1.08 24.65
C LEU A 518 -4.53 -0.35 23.77
N GLU A 519 -4.30 -0.80 22.54
CA GLU A 519 -3.41 -0.11 21.61
C GLU A 519 -3.95 1.27 21.23
N LEU A 520 -5.26 1.40 20.96
CA LEU A 520 -5.88 2.70 20.72
C LEU A 520 -5.89 3.60 21.96
N LEU A 521 -6.16 3.04 23.14
CA LEU A 521 -6.06 3.79 24.39
C LEU A 521 -4.62 4.25 24.67
N THR A 522 -3.63 3.43 24.33
CA THR A 522 -2.20 3.80 24.43
C THR A 522 -1.88 4.95 23.48
N PHE A 523 -2.36 4.90 22.23
CA PHE A 523 -2.28 6.02 21.30
C PHE A 523 -2.95 7.29 21.88
N CYS A 524 -4.15 7.17 22.45
CA CYS A 524 -4.82 8.30 23.09
C CYS A 524 -3.98 8.91 24.23
N VAL A 525 -3.30 8.10 25.05
CA VAL A 525 -2.40 8.57 26.13
C VAL A 525 -1.30 9.47 25.59
N GLU A 526 -0.79 9.17 24.40
CA GLU A 526 0.30 9.90 23.76
C GLU A 526 -0.17 11.23 23.17
N HIS A 527 -1.34 11.25 22.55
CA HIS A 527 -1.75 12.35 21.67
C HIS A 527 -2.87 13.24 22.24
N HIS A 528 -3.72 12.74 23.15
CA HIS A 528 -4.97 13.43 23.55
C HIS A 528 -4.84 14.25 24.84
N THR A 529 -3.63 14.36 25.40
CA THR A 529 -3.28 15.27 26.51
C THR A 529 -4.22 15.18 27.72
N TYR A 530 -5.05 16.20 27.97
CA TYR A 530 -5.92 16.27 29.15
C TYR A 530 -7.21 15.43 29.00
N HIS A 531 -7.72 15.19 27.79
CA HIS A 531 -8.94 14.41 27.58
C HIS A 531 -8.78 12.97 28.09
N ILE A 532 -7.74 12.28 27.61
CA ILE A 532 -7.41 10.91 28.04
C ILE A 532 -7.08 10.86 29.53
N LYS A 533 -6.37 11.86 30.05
CA LYS A 533 -5.98 11.92 31.47
C LYS A 533 -7.19 11.99 32.38
N ASN A 534 -8.11 12.89 32.08
CA ASN A 534 -9.36 13.02 32.83
C ASN A 534 -10.17 11.73 32.76
N TYR A 535 -10.23 11.09 31.58
CA TYR A 535 -10.94 9.83 31.42
C TYR A 535 -10.34 8.68 32.26
N ILE A 536 -9.02 8.47 32.14
CA ILE A 536 -8.30 7.41 32.86
C ILE A 536 -8.47 7.57 34.38
N ILE A 537 -8.32 8.79 34.90
CA ILE A 537 -8.41 9.05 36.34
C ILE A 537 -9.86 8.91 36.83
N ASN A 538 -10.84 9.46 36.10
CA ASN A 538 -12.23 9.47 36.55
C ASN A 538 -12.89 8.09 36.46
N LYS A 539 -12.51 7.26 35.50
CA LYS A 539 -13.06 5.90 35.30
C LYS A 539 -12.16 4.80 35.88
N ASP A 540 -11.05 5.17 36.53
CA ASP A 540 -10.07 4.26 37.14
C ASP A 540 -9.50 3.24 36.11
N VAL A 541 -9.32 3.67 34.86
CA VAL A 541 -9.02 2.78 33.72
C VAL A 541 -7.72 2.02 33.93
N LEU A 542 -6.65 2.68 34.38
CA LEU A 542 -5.36 2.03 34.56
C LEU A 542 -5.41 0.88 35.58
N ARG A 543 -6.14 1.04 36.70
CA ARG A 543 -6.32 -0.05 37.66
C ARG A 543 -6.96 -1.26 36.99
N ARG A 544 -7.95 -1.01 36.14
CA ARG A 544 -8.68 -2.04 35.41
C ARG A 544 -7.80 -2.77 34.39
N VAL A 545 -7.03 -2.01 33.61
CA VAL A 545 -6.05 -2.55 32.66
C VAL A 545 -5.01 -3.43 33.36
N LEU A 546 -4.54 -3.04 34.54
CA LEU A 546 -3.47 -3.76 35.22
C LEU A 546 -3.86 -5.16 35.71
N VAL A 547 -5.14 -5.50 35.81
CA VAL A 547 -5.57 -6.89 36.07
C VAL A 547 -5.21 -7.82 34.92
N LEU A 548 -5.14 -7.30 33.69
CA LEU A 548 -4.76 -8.07 32.50
C LEU A 548 -3.30 -8.54 32.51
N THR A 549 -2.47 -8.00 33.41
CA THR A 549 -1.10 -8.52 33.64
C THR A 549 -1.08 -9.98 34.14
N ALA A 550 -2.24 -10.49 34.58
CA ALA A 550 -2.43 -11.88 34.99
C ALA A 550 -3.08 -12.78 33.92
N SER A 551 -3.33 -12.29 32.70
CA SER A 551 -3.88 -13.09 31.59
C SER A 551 -2.94 -14.26 31.23
N GLN A 552 -3.51 -15.35 30.73
CA GLN A 552 -2.74 -16.48 30.19
C GLN A 552 -2.06 -16.11 28.87
N HIS A 553 -2.57 -15.09 28.18
CA HIS A 553 -2.06 -14.59 26.91
C HIS A 553 -0.99 -13.52 27.14
N ALA A 554 0.27 -13.88 26.90
CA ALA A 554 1.41 -13.00 27.14
C ALA A 554 1.33 -11.66 26.38
N PHE A 555 0.79 -11.65 25.15
CA PHE A 555 0.65 -10.43 24.35
C PHE A 555 -0.28 -9.40 25.02
N LEU A 556 -1.41 -9.84 25.59
CA LEU A 556 -2.37 -8.96 26.27
C LEU A 556 -1.76 -8.38 27.55
N ALA A 557 -1.08 -9.22 28.34
CA ALA A 557 -0.37 -8.78 29.53
C ALA A 557 0.75 -7.76 29.20
N LEU A 558 1.44 -7.94 28.07
CA LEU A 558 2.42 -6.97 27.58
C LEU A 558 1.77 -5.66 27.11
N CYS A 559 0.59 -5.68 26.49
CA CYS A 559 -0.18 -4.46 26.17
C CYS A 559 -0.53 -3.67 27.42
N ALA A 560 -0.96 -4.34 28.50
CA ALA A 560 -1.25 -3.69 29.77
C ALA A 560 -0.02 -3.01 30.39
N LEU A 561 1.14 -3.66 30.35
CA LEU A 561 2.40 -3.06 30.80
C LEU A 561 2.81 -1.87 29.93
N ARG A 562 2.69 -1.99 28.60
CA ARG A 562 2.98 -0.92 27.63
C ARG A 562 2.11 0.32 27.91
N PHE A 563 0.83 0.11 28.21
CA PHE A 563 -0.10 1.19 28.57
C PHE A 563 0.34 1.93 29.84
N MET A 564 0.63 1.20 30.93
CA MET A 564 1.15 1.83 32.17
C MET A 564 2.48 2.55 31.93
N ARG A 565 3.39 1.91 31.19
CA ARG A 565 4.70 2.45 30.85
C ARG A 565 4.59 3.76 30.08
N ARG A 566 3.63 3.88 29.16
CA ARG A 566 3.38 5.10 28.40
C ARG A 566 2.83 6.22 29.27
N ILE A 567 1.94 5.92 30.21
CA ILE A 567 1.45 6.88 31.22
C ILE A 567 2.60 7.41 32.08
N ILE A 568 3.47 6.53 32.60
CA ILE A 568 4.65 6.93 33.38
C ILE A 568 5.59 7.81 32.54
N GLY A 569 5.71 7.48 31.25
CA GLY A 569 6.52 8.22 30.27
C GLY A 569 6.17 9.70 30.13
N LEU A 570 4.92 10.07 30.42
CA LEU A 570 4.47 11.47 30.38
C LEU A 570 5.03 12.32 31.53
N LYS A 571 5.51 11.68 32.61
CA LYS A 571 6.02 12.33 33.83
C LYS A 571 5.04 13.37 34.44
N ASP A 572 3.74 13.16 34.25
CA ASP A 572 2.70 14.05 34.76
C ASP A 572 2.38 13.73 36.23
N GLU A 573 2.41 14.75 37.08
CA GLU A 573 2.22 14.60 38.53
C GLU A 573 0.79 14.21 38.95
N PHE A 574 -0.23 14.41 38.12
CA PHE A 574 -1.57 13.88 38.40
C PHE A 574 -1.61 12.37 38.19
N TYR A 575 -0.99 11.87 37.12
CA TYR A 575 -0.84 10.42 36.92
C TYR A 575 0.02 9.79 38.02
N ASN A 576 1.15 10.40 38.37
CA ASN A 576 2.01 9.89 39.44
C ASN A 576 1.24 9.79 40.76
N ARG A 577 0.53 10.85 41.17
CA ARG A 577 -0.30 10.84 42.39
C ARG A 577 -1.41 9.80 42.34
N TYR A 578 -2.06 9.63 41.19
CA TYR A 578 -3.09 8.62 41.00
C TYR A 578 -2.52 7.19 41.12
N ILE A 579 -1.37 6.91 40.51
CA ILE A 579 -0.65 5.62 40.62
C ILE A 579 -0.29 5.33 42.09
N ILE A 580 0.29 6.32 42.77
CA ILE A 580 0.72 6.21 44.17
C ILE A 580 -0.47 5.96 45.11
N ARG A 581 -1.52 6.79 45.01
CA ARG A 581 -2.70 6.73 45.88
C ARG A 581 -3.41 5.38 45.79
N ASN A 582 -3.39 4.78 44.61
CA ASN A 582 -4.11 3.54 44.32
C ASN A 582 -3.21 2.29 44.33
N PHE A 583 -1.93 2.41 44.70
CA PHE A 583 -0.95 1.32 44.75
C PHE A 583 -0.84 0.55 43.43
N LEU A 584 -0.85 1.26 42.29
CA LEU A 584 -0.94 0.62 40.97
C LEU A 584 0.34 -0.12 40.51
N PHE A 585 1.44 -0.05 41.28
CA PHE A 585 2.59 -0.93 41.07
C PHE A 585 2.39 -2.34 41.63
N GLU A 586 1.42 -2.56 42.53
CA GLU A 586 1.18 -3.86 43.16
C GLU A 586 0.90 -4.98 42.14
N PRO A 587 -0.01 -4.81 41.14
CA PRO A 587 -0.23 -5.85 40.13
C PRO A 587 1.02 -6.14 39.29
N VAL A 588 1.83 -5.11 39.00
CA VAL A 588 3.08 -5.25 38.24
C VAL A 588 4.11 -6.06 39.01
N VAL A 589 4.32 -5.72 40.29
CA VAL A 589 5.25 -6.46 41.15
C VAL A 589 4.77 -7.90 41.34
N LYS A 590 3.46 -8.11 41.50
CA LYS A 590 2.89 -9.46 41.56
C LYS A 590 3.14 -10.25 40.27
N ALA A 591 2.94 -9.65 39.11
CA ALA A 591 3.24 -10.27 37.81
C ALA A 591 4.73 -10.61 37.67
N PHE A 592 5.63 -9.72 38.13
CA PHE A 592 7.07 -9.96 38.14
C PHE A 592 7.46 -11.16 39.01
N LEU A 593 6.91 -11.25 40.23
CA LEU A 593 7.17 -12.37 41.13
C LEU A 593 6.59 -13.68 40.59
N ASN A 594 5.38 -13.65 40.02
CA ASN A 594 4.75 -14.82 39.42
C ASN A 594 5.52 -15.35 38.19
N ASN A 595 6.20 -14.47 37.45
CA ASN A 595 7.08 -14.88 36.36
C ASN A 595 8.29 -15.70 36.85
N GLY A 596 8.69 -15.52 38.11
CA GLY A 596 9.81 -16.23 38.73
C GLY A 596 11.13 -15.99 37.98
N ALA A 597 11.96 -17.04 37.88
CA ALA A 597 13.28 -16.98 37.25
C ALA A 597 13.27 -17.01 35.71
N ARG A 598 12.10 -16.90 35.06
CA ARG A 598 12.00 -16.97 33.60
C ARG A 598 12.50 -15.67 32.97
N TYR A 599 13.55 -15.75 32.16
CA TYR A 599 14.01 -14.64 31.34
C TYR A 599 13.24 -14.59 30.03
N ASN A 600 12.21 -13.76 29.96
CA ASN A 600 11.33 -13.61 28.80
C ASN A 600 10.95 -12.14 28.59
N LEU A 601 10.14 -11.87 27.57
CA LEU A 601 9.72 -10.50 27.23
C LEU A 601 8.97 -9.80 28.38
N MET A 602 8.17 -10.54 29.16
CA MET A 602 7.48 -10.02 30.34
C MET A 602 8.48 -9.51 31.39
N ASN A 603 9.49 -10.32 31.69
CA ASN A 603 10.56 -9.95 32.62
C ASN A 603 11.27 -8.67 32.18
N SER A 604 11.68 -8.61 30.90
CA SER A 604 12.36 -7.45 30.33
C SER A 604 11.50 -6.19 30.31
N ALA A 605 10.22 -6.30 29.95
CA ALA A 605 9.29 -5.16 29.90
C ALA A 605 9.05 -4.56 31.30
N ILE A 606 8.89 -5.40 32.33
CA ILE A 606 8.73 -4.93 33.70
C ILE A 606 10.01 -4.24 34.19
N ILE A 607 11.17 -4.86 33.97
CA ILE A 607 12.46 -4.27 34.36
C ILE A 607 12.68 -2.94 33.66
N GLU A 608 12.40 -2.84 32.35
CA GLU A 608 12.52 -1.58 31.60
C GLU A 608 11.65 -0.49 32.22
N MET A 609 10.42 -0.79 32.65
CA MET A 609 9.55 0.22 33.26
C MET A 609 10.12 0.75 34.59
N PHE A 610 10.65 -0.13 35.44
CA PHE A 610 11.35 0.29 36.67
C PHE A 610 12.64 1.05 36.37
N GLU A 611 13.37 0.62 35.34
CA GLU A 611 14.60 1.27 34.88
C GLU A 611 14.32 2.66 34.34
N TYR A 612 13.23 2.85 33.61
CA TYR A 612 12.81 4.16 33.13
C TYR A 612 12.53 5.12 34.29
N VAL A 613 11.77 4.67 35.31
CA VAL A 613 11.53 5.48 36.53
C VAL A 613 12.84 5.92 37.17
N ARG A 614 13.85 5.03 37.19
CA ARG A 614 15.18 5.29 37.73
C ARG A 614 15.99 6.29 36.90
N VAL A 615 16.08 6.06 35.60
CA VAL A 615 16.93 6.82 34.67
C VAL A 615 16.38 8.24 34.49
N GLU A 616 15.06 8.35 34.36
CA GLU A 616 14.37 9.63 34.18
C GLU A 616 14.10 10.39 35.49
N ASP A 617 14.56 9.85 36.63
CA ASP A 617 14.46 10.43 37.97
C ASP A 617 13.03 10.85 38.35
N VAL A 618 12.05 9.97 38.12
CA VAL A 618 10.65 10.22 38.53
C VAL A 618 10.54 10.04 40.05
N LYS A 619 10.83 11.11 40.80
CA LYS A 619 11.09 11.08 42.25
C LYS A 619 9.93 10.53 43.07
N SER A 620 8.71 10.98 42.79
CA SER A 620 7.50 10.57 43.52
C SER A 620 7.24 9.07 43.37
N LEU A 621 7.40 8.52 42.16
CA LEU A 621 7.30 7.09 41.91
C LEU A 621 8.48 6.31 42.50
N THR A 622 9.70 6.84 42.42
CA THR A 622 10.89 6.22 43.02
C THR A 622 10.70 5.99 44.52
N ALA A 623 10.25 7.02 45.24
CA ALA A 623 9.93 6.91 46.66
C ALA A 623 8.85 5.86 46.94
N HIS A 624 7.72 5.94 46.23
CA HIS A 624 6.64 4.97 46.38
C HIS A 624 7.08 3.53 46.13
N ILE A 625 7.88 3.28 45.08
CA ILE A 625 8.34 1.94 44.73
C ILE A 625 9.22 1.37 45.86
N VAL A 626 10.20 2.15 46.31
CA VAL A 626 11.16 1.71 47.33
C VAL A 626 10.48 1.53 48.69
N GLU A 627 9.60 2.44 49.09
CA GLU A 627 8.93 2.38 50.39
C GLU A 627 7.97 1.20 50.52
N ASN A 628 7.31 0.82 49.42
CA ASN A 628 6.24 -0.19 49.46
C ASN A 628 6.67 -1.57 48.95
N TYR A 629 7.63 -1.65 48.01
CA TYR A 629 7.93 -2.91 47.31
C TYR A 629 9.41 -3.33 47.37
N TRP A 630 10.31 -2.58 48.01
CA TRP A 630 11.74 -2.93 48.07
C TRP A 630 12.01 -4.36 48.56
N LYS A 631 11.33 -4.79 49.63
CA LYS A 631 11.48 -6.15 50.19
C LYS A 631 11.20 -7.26 49.18
N ALA A 632 10.31 -7.03 48.22
CA ALA A 632 10.00 -8.00 47.18
C ALA A 632 11.03 -7.99 46.03
N LEU A 633 11.85 -6.92 45.93
CA LEU A 633 12.74 -6.66 44.80
C LEU A 633 14.23 -6.72 45.16
N GLU A 634 14.58 -6.75 46.45
CA GLU A 634 15.98 -6.68 46.92
C GLU A 634 16.83 -7.89 46.53
N ASP A 635 16.21 -9.06 46.40
CA ASP A 635 16.88 -10.31 46.02
C ASP A 635 17.12 -10.43 44.50
N VAL A 636 16.62 -9.47 43.71
CA VAL A 636 16.80 -9.45 42.26
C VAL A 636 18.20 -8.94 41.90
N ASN A 637 19.13 -9.87 41.77
CA ASN A 637 20.56 -9.56 41.63
C ASN A 637 21.12 -9.66 40.20
N TYR A 638 20.35 -10.18 39.24
CA TYR A 638 20.81 -10.35 37.86
C TYR A 638 20.71 -9.07 37.02
N VAL A 639 20.09 -8.01 37.55
CA VAL A 639 20.08 -6.64 36.98
C VAL A 639 20.41 -5.61 38.06
N GLN A 640 20.88 -4.43 37.65
CA GLN A 640 21.21 -3.33 38.58
C GLN A 640 20.04 -2.36 38.84
N THR A 641 18.93 -2.52 38.12
CA THR A 641 17.78 -1.60 38.15
C THR A 641 17.25 -1.34 39.56
N PHE A 642 16.93 -2.39 40.32
CA PHE A 642 16.32 -2.23 41.65
C PHE A 642 17.29 -1.65 42.68
N LYS A 643 18.55 -2.10 42.71
CA LYS A 643 19.60 -1.50 43.56
C LYS A 643 19.84 -0.03 43.20
N GLY A 644 19.82 0.29 41.91
CA GLY A 644 19.95 1.66 41.44
C GLY A 644 18.75 2.54 41.83
N LEU A 645 17.52 2.01 41.83
CA LEU A 645 16.33 2.72 42.35
C LEU A 645 16.49 3.02 43.85
N LYS A 646 16.95 2.04 44.63
CA LYS A 646 17.20 2.20 46.06
C LYS A 646 18.23 3.29 46.34
N LEU A 647 19.35 3.29 45.61
CA LEU A 647 20.39 4.31 45.73
C LEU A 647 19.85 5.71 45.37
N ARG A 648 19.04 5.84 44.31
CA ARG A 648 18.41 7.11 43.93
C ARG A 648 17.50 7.64 45.03
N TYR A 649 16.69 6.77 45.63
CA TYR A 649 15.83 7.13 46.76
C TYR A 649 16.63 7.64 47.97
N GLU A 650 17.72 6.96 48.33
CA GLU A 650 18.59 7.36 49.45
C GLU A 650 19.23 8.73 49.19
N GLN A 651 19.76 8.94 47.98
CA GLN A 651 20.31 10.25 47.56
C GLN A 651 19.25 11.36 47.62
N GLN A 652 18.00 11.08 47.24
CA GLN A 652 16.91 12.04 47.30
C GLN A 652 16.56 12.39 48.76
N ARG A 653 16.56 11.40 49.67
CA ARG A 653 16.32 11.63 51.10
C ARG A 653 17.43 12.43 51.76
N GLU A 654 18.69 12.10 51.50
CA GLU A 654 19.84 12.84 52.03
C GLU A 654 19.80 14.32 51.61
N ARG A 655 19.38 14.61 50.37
CA ARG A 655 19.19 16.00 49.90
C ARG A 655 18.04 16.72 50.59
N GLN A 656 16.96 16.03 50.91
CA GLN A 656 15.84 16.61 51.67
C GLN A 656 16.22 16.89 53.13
N ASP A 657 17.00 16.00 53.74
CA ASP A 657 17.46 16.13 55.12
C ASP A 657 18.61 17.17 55.27
N ASN A 658 19.36 17.48 54.19
CA ASN A 658 20.43 18.48 54.16
C ASN A 658 20.31 19.48 52.99
N PRO A 659 19.40 20.47 53.05
CA PRO A 659 19.19 21.46 51.98
C PRO A 659 20.36 22.46 51.79
N LYS A 660 21.45 22.36 52.56
CA LYS A 660 22.64 23.21 52.46
C LYS A 660 23.71 22.71 51.47
N LEU A 661 23.49 21.55 50.85
CA LEU A 661 24.44 20.94 49.89
C LEU A 661 24.33 21.50 48.45
N ASP A 662 23.36 22.38 48.18
CA ASP A 662 23.13 23.04 46.87
C ASP A 662 23.55 24.53 46.85
N ARG A 663 24.59 24.91 47.60
CA ARG A 663 25.28 26.21 47.42
C ARG A 663 26.70 26.02 46.94
#